data_AF-A0A1Q6SZH4-F1
#
_entry.id   AF-A0A1Q6SZH4-F1
#
_cell.length_a   1.000
_cell.length_b   1.000
_cell.length_c   1.000
_cell.angle_alpha   90.00
_cell.angle_beta   90.00
_cell.angle_gamma   90.00
#
_symmetry.space_group_name_H-M   'P 1'
#
loop_
_entity.id
_entity.type
_entity.pdbx_description
1 polymer ?
#
loop_
_entity_poly.entity_id
_entity_poly.type
_entity_poly.pdbx_seq_one_letter_code
_entity_poly.pdbx_strand_id
1 'polypeptide(L)'
;MRHRVIIIAAFVGLMLFLVWFGGFLIFNRTVFSYVQMQAAPGNAAESSGAEYAAPGNAAQNRRTDCGEAQAYVRAMFDDGGKRQGDFVAYREYRQEAAGSRGVKPEAAAGKSEDRAGKSEDRAGTSGVRAGKENVVRVIALYLPQYHQFEENNRWHGRGFTEWTNVTAARPMFAGHYQPKLPIDVGFYDLTHDDAMKRQVELAQNYGIGGFAFYYYWFSGKKLMEKPVYNYLANPALNLPFCLHWANENWSKRWDGGNRELLMEQTFSREDFEPFAKDLLPFFQDPRYIRVNGRPLFIVYRPAPIGKELFRAFAAYLKQFGREHGVGEPYIVATKAFGFYDNPADWGLDAVMEFELDNIYGLRQKNTAKIDERADFRVFDWAEYINSGKMKKDYAFKTFRTVFPRWDNTPRKAYSGALVFDGTTPEVYGRWLDYAVKDTKEKFAGDERLVFVNAWNEWAEGAMLEPDRRYGYAYLDVTRAVLDGRFGAAAAETPPVGIAVLTGGRNRIAKAVELLNGGYGERLLISGVQPGIGLQVITSREDIRLESSQPIDLGYRATDTVGNAREVREWAGKYGMKEFYVVTSFYHIPRSRLELEHEMPEAVMHFVAADTPNVSPEWWKNWRSFRFMAAEYTKFLLVYAQYNLLGL
;
A
#
# COMPACT_ATOMS: atom_id res chain seq x y z
N MET A 1 -37.63 7.28 -62.55
CA MET A 1 -36.56 6.52 -61.85
C MET A 1 -35.39 7.40 -61.40
N ARG A 2 -34.77 8.21 -62.26
CA ARG A 2 -33.59 9.05 -61.90
C ARG A 2 -33.77 9.97 -60.68
N HIS A 3 -34.91 10.66 -60.52
CA HIS A 3 -35.14 11.51 -59.34
C HIS A 3 -35.27 10.74 -58.02
N ARG A 4 -35.86 9.54 -58.02
CA ARG A 4 -35.95 8.71 -56.81
C ARG A 4 -34.56 8.20 -56.37
N VAL A 5 -33.69 7.87 -57.33
CA VAL A 5 -32.32 7.45 -57.03
C VAL A 5 -31.49 8.61 -56.44
N ILE A 6 -31.64 9.84 -56.96
CA ILE A 6 -30.95 11.02 -56.41
C ILE A 6 -31.42 11.34 -54.99
N ILE A 7 -32.73 11.27 -54.73
CA ILE A 7 -33.29 11.53 -53.38
C ILE A 7 -32.83 10.46 -52.39
N ILE A 8 -32.83 9.18 -52.78
CA ILE A 8 -32.34 8.09 -51.94
C ILE A 8 -30.83 8.25 -51.68
N ALA A 9 -30.03 8.56 -52.70
CA ALA A 9 -28.59 8.79 -52.52
C ALA A 9 -28.29 9.99 -51.61
N ALA A 10 -29.06 11.08 -51.73
CA ALA A 10 -28.94 12.25 -50.85
C ALA A 10 -29.34 11.93 -49.40
N PHE A 11 -30.42 11.14 -49.21
CA PHE A 11 -30.87 10.73 -47.89
C PHE A 11 -29.88 9.77 -47.21
N VAL A 12 -29.34 8.80 -47.96
CA VAL A 12 -28.28 7.90 -47.47
C VAL A 12 -27.01 8.69 -47.15
N GLY A 13 -26.62 9.65 -48.00
CA GLY A 13 -25.48 10.54 -47.74
C GLY A 13 -25.67 11.38 -46.47
N LEU A 14 -26.86 11.92 -46.24
CA LEU A 14 -27.18 12.67 -45.03
C LEU A 14 -27.16 11.77 -43.78
N MET A 15 -27.71 10.56 -43.85
CA MET A 15 -27.64 9.61 -42.73
C MET A 15 -26.20 9.21 -42.40
N LEU A 16 -25.38 8.91 -43.41
CA LEU A 16 -23.96 8.60 -43.22
C LEU A 16 -23.20 9.78 -42.61
N PHE A 17 -23.50 11.00 -43.05
CA PHE A 17 -22.94 12.22 -42.46
C PHE A 17 -23.35 12.40 -41.00
N LEU A 18 -24.63 12.19 -40.66
CA LEU A 18 -25.13 12.33 -39.29
C LEU A 18 -24.54 11.27 -38.34
N VAL A 19 -24.38 10.02 -38.81
CA VAL A 19 -23.71 8.95 -38.04
C VAL A 19 -22.24 9.28 -37.82
N TRP A 20 -21.54 9.69 -38.88
CA TRP A 20 -20.14 10.12 -38.80
C TRP A 20 -19.99 11.33 -37.86
N PHE A 21 -20.87 12.32 -37.96
CA PHE A 21 -20.82 13.54 -37.14
C PHE A 21 -21.15 13.24 -35.67
N GLY A 22 -22.15 12.39 -35.40
CA GLY A 22 -22.47 11.94 -34.05
C GLY A 22 -21.31 11.18 -33.41
N GLY A 23 -20.67 10.27 -34.15
CA GLY A 23 -19.47 9.58 -33.69
C GLY A 23 -18.27 10.52 -33.52
N PHE A 24 -18.13 11.55 -34.36
CA PHE A 24 -17.09 12.56 -34.25
C PHE A 24 -17.24 13.39 -32.96
N LEU A 25 -18.47 13.67 -32.52
CA LEU A 25 -18.71 14.34 -31.23
C LEU A 25 -18.29 13.47 -30.03
N ILE A 26 -18.48 12.15 -30.10
CA ILE A 26 -18.02 11.21 -29.07
C ILE A 26 -16.50 11.14 -29.05
N PHE A 27 -15.87 10.98 -30.22
CA PHE A 27 -14.41 11.04 -30.37
C PHE A 27 -13.83 12.35 -29.85
N ASN A 28 -14.49 13.48 -30.13
CA ASN A 28 -14.13 14.79 -29.60
C ASN A 28 -14.14 14.79 -28.07
N ARG A 29 -15.17 14.23 -27.42
CA ARG A 29 -15.24 14.12 -25.96
C ARG A 29 -14.07 13.30 -25.37
N THR A 30 -13.72 12.18 -25.99
CA THR A 30 -12.58 11.35 -25.56
C THR A 30 -11.24 12.06 -25.76
N VAL A 31 -11.07 12.76 -26.88
CA VAL A 31 -9.89 13.58 -27.12
C VAL A 31 -9.80 14.74 -26.11
N PHE A 32 -10.93 15.39 -25.82
CA PHE A 32 -11.01 16.49 -24.88
C PHE A 32 -10.62 16.06 -23.46
N SER A 33 -10.99 14.86 -23.02
CA SER A 33 -10.50 14.33 -21.73
C SER A 33 -8.97 14.21 -21.69
N TYR A 34 -8.31 13.82 -22.78
CA TYR A 34 -6.85 13.77 -22.82
C TYR A 34 -6.21 15.17 -22.80
N VAL A 35 -6.83 16.15 -23.45
CA VAL A 35 -6.36 17.55 -23.44
C VAL A 35 -6.57 18.19 -22.06
N GLN A 36 -7.70 17.93 -21.38
CA GLN A 36 -7.94 18.42 -20.01
C GLN A 36 -6.99 17.80 -18.98
N MET A 37 -6.61 16.52 -19.14
CA MET A 37 -5.59 15.89 -18.31
C MET A 37 -4.23 16.59 -18.40
N GLN A 38 -3.92 17.29 -19.51
CA GLN A 38 -2.69 18.08 -19.65
C GLN A 38 -2.79 19.48 -18.99
N ALA A 39 -3.99 20.00 -18.73
CA ALA A 39 -4.21 21.37 -18.26
C ALA A 39 -4.38 21.50 -16.74
N ALA A 40 -4.25 20.41 -15.97
CA ALA A 40 -4.24 20.48 -14.51
C ALA A 40 -2.92 21.14 -14.03
N PRO A 41 -2.97 22.19 -13.19
CA PRO A 41 -1.83 23.08 -13.00
C PRO A 41 -0.73 22.46 -12.14
N GLY A 42 0.41 22.16 -12.78
CA GLY A 42 1.73 22.23 -12.17
C GLY A 42 2.33 23.61 -12.40
N ASN A 43 3.00 24.16 -11.38
CA ASN A 43 3.75 25.42 -11.34
C ASN A 43 2.93 26.72 -11.21
N ALA A 44 2.77 27.18 -9.98
CA ALA A 44 2.68 28.60 -9.65
C ALA A 44 3.86 28.96 -8.75
N ALA A 45 5.00 29.30 -9.38
CA ALA A 45 6.09 30.04 -8.75
C ALA A 45 6.19 31.38 -9.48
N GLU A 46 6.29 32.44 -8.66
CA GLU A 46 6.63 33.84 -8.99
C GLU A 46 5.57 34.71 -9.69
N SER A 47 4.91 35.57 -8.89
CA SER A 47 5.05 37.04 -9.02
C SER A 47 4.17 37.77 -7.99
N SER A 48 4.79 38.41 -6.99
CA SER A 48 4.46 39.78 -6.55
C SER A 48 5.20 40.10 -5.25
N GLY A 49 6.18 41.01 -5.34
CA GLY A 49 6.74 41.68 -4.16
C GLY A 49 5.79 42.74 -3.62
N ALA A 50 5.80 42.91 -2.30
CA ALA A 50 5.45 44.16 -1.63
C ALA A 50 6.13 44.18 -0.26
N GLU A 51 6.60 45.37 0.11
CA GLU A 51 7.59 45.68 1.15
C GLU A 51 7.10 45.56 2.61
N TYR A 52 8.11 45.51 3.48
CA TYR A 52 8.17 45.59 4.94
C TYR A 52 7.13 46.45 5.68
N ALA A 53 6.60 45.91 6.78
CA ALA A 53 6.35 46.65 8.03
C ALA A 53 6.54 45.72 9.25
N ALA A 54 7.30 46.18 10.25
CA ALA A 54 7.66 45.46 11.48
C ALA A 54 6.68 45.77 12.65
N PRO A 55 6.94 45.30 13.89
CA PRO A 55 6.10 44.34 14.63
C PRO A 55 5.16 44.98 15.67
N GLY A 56 4.03 44.33 15.96
CA GLY A 56 3.11 44.78 17.02
C GLY A 56 2.11 43.74 17.51
N ASN A 57 2.26 43.38 18.78
CA ASN A 57 1.27 42.82 19.72
C ASN A 57 0.54 41.49 19.41
N ALA A 58 1.18 40.42 19.87
CA ALA A 58 0.55 39.16 20.24
C ALA A 58 -0.28 39.30 21.53
N ALA A 59 -1.62 39.42 21.42
CA ALA A 59 -2.53 39.13 22.53
C ALA A 59 -4.02 38.95 22.15
N GLN A 60 -4.49 39.36 20.97
CA GLN A 60 -5.94 39.57 20.78
C GLN A 60 -6.66 38.73 19.72
N ASN A 61 -6.00 37.80 19.03
CA ASN A 61 -6.63 36.92 18.03
C ASN A 61 -6.96 35.50 18.54
N ARG A 62 -7.22 35.33 19.84
CA ARG A 62 -7.55 34.02 20.44
C ARG A 62 -9.04 33.63 20.41
N ARG A 63 -9.91 34.35 19.68
CA ARG A 63 -11.36 34.06 19.63
C ARG A 63 -12.02 34.07 18.25
N THR A 64 -11.26 34.20 17.16
CA THR A 64 -11.83 34.25 15.80
C THR A 64 -11.51 33.02 14.94
N ASP A 65 -10.55 32.17 15.34
CA ASP A 65 -10.11 31.01 14.54
C ASP A 65 -10.83 29.68 14.82
N CYS A 66 -11.88 29.67 15.64
CA CYS A 66 -12.74 28.48 15.82
C CYS A 66 -13.99 28.47 14.92
N GLY A 67 -14.26 29.55 14.18
CA GLY A 67 -15.41 29.64 13.28
C GLY A 67 -15.14 29.10 11.86
N GLU A 68 -13.93 29.26 11.33
CA GLU A 68 -13.62 28.90 9.94
C GLU A 68 -13.30 27.41 9.74
N ALA A 69 -12.76 26.73 10.77
CA ALA A 69 -12.55 25.28 10.72
C ALA A 69 -13.87 24.48 10.69
N GLN A 70 -14.96 25.03 11.24
CA GLN A 70 -16.30 24.43 11.16
C GLN A 70 -17.02 24.70 9.83
N ALA A 71 -16.63 25.74 9.09
CA ALA A 71 -17.15 26.01 7.75
C ALA A 71 -16.52 25.07 6.70
N TYR A 72 -15.24 24.70 6.86
CA TYR A 72 -14.54 23.80 5.95
C TYR A 72 -15.08 22.36 5.98
N VAL A 73 -15.54 21.89 7.16
CA VAL A 73 -16.14 20.55 7.33
C VAL A 73 -17.58 20.51 6.81
N ARG A 74 -18.34 21.61 6.86
CA ARG A 74 -19.68 21.69 6.26
C ARG A 74 -19.68 21.67 4.73
N ALA A 75 -18.64 22.20 4.09
CA ALA A 75 -18.52 22.22 2.63
C ALA A 75 -18.19 20.85 2.00
N MET A 76 -17.83 19.83 2.80
CA MET A 76 -17.55 18.47 2.30
C MET A 76 -18.79 17.56 2.25
N PHE A 77 -19.90 17.93 2.86
CA PHE A 77 -21.09 17.07 2.95
C PHE A 77 -22.19 17.36 1.92
N ASP A 78 -21.99 18.33 1.01
CA ASP A 78 -23.06 18.81 0.12
C ASP A 78 -22.83 18.64 -1.39
N ASP A 79 -21.85 17.84 -1.82
CA ASP A 79 -21.80 17.46 -3.24
C ASP A 79 -21.49 15.98 -3.44
N GLY A 80 -22.50 15.29 -3.95
CA GLY A 80 -22.49 13.84 -4.15
C GLY A 80 -21.40 13.39 -5.11
N GLY A 81 -20.69 12.35 -4.69
CA GLY A 81 -19.97 11.36 -5.51
C GLY A 81 -19.38 11.83 -6.85
N LYS A 82 -18.05 12.02 -6.86
CA LYS A 82 -17.08 11.59 -7.90
C LYS A 82 -15.81 12.41 -7.79
N ARG A 83 -14.68 11.82 -7.37
CA ARG A 83 -13.34 12.17 -7.89
C ARG A 83 -12.42 10.94 -7.92
N GLN A 84 -11.88 10.67 -9.11
CA GLN A 84 -10.82 9.71 -9.40
C GLN A 84 -9.49 10.26 -8.88
N GLY A 85 -8.67 9.39 -8.28
CA GLY A 85 -7.39 9.74 -7.67
C GLY A 85 -6.21 9.67 -8.64
N ASP A 86 -5.27 10.60 -8.49
CA ASP A 86 -4.00 10.67 -9.22
C ASP A 86 -2.91 9.80 -8.58
N PHE A 87 -2.19 9.06 -9.45
CA PHE A 87 -1.05 8.19 -9.18
C PHE A 87 0.27 8.99 -9.10
N VAL A 88 0.74 9.32 -7.90
CA VAL A 88 2.08 9.95 -7.67
C VAL A 88 2.99 9.08 -6.78
N ALA A 89 2.42 8.08 -6.13
CA ALA A 89 3.02 7.35 -5.01
C ALA A 89 4.11 6.32 -5.42
N TYR A 90 3.94 5.64 -6.55
CA TYR A 90 4.83 4.53 -6.98
C TYR A 90 6.23 4.99 -7.43
N ARG A 91 6.41 6.28 -7.74
CA ARG A 91 7.62 6.89 -8.28
C ARG A 91 8.80 6.92 -7.31
N GLU A 92 8.54 7.19 -6.03
CA GLU A 92 9.60 7.39 -5.02
C GLU A 92 10.23 6.06 -4.58
N TYR A 93 9.44 4.99 -4.55
CA TYR A 93 9.88 3.65 -4.16
C TYR A 93 10.99 3.09 -5.07
N ARG A 94 10.88 3.26 -6.40
CA ARG A 94 11.87 2.72 -7.34
C ARG A 94 13.20 3.47 -7.35
N GLN A 95 13.21 4.76 -7.05
CA GLN A 95 14.43 5.57 -7.08
C GLN A 95 15.34 5.29 -5.87
N GLU A 96 14.78 4.99 -4.69
CA GLU A 96 15.57 4.62 -3.50
C GLU A 96 16.23 3.23 -3.62
N ALA A 97 15.58 2.28 -4.31
CA ALA A 97 16.14 0.95 -4.56
C ALA A 97 17.38 0.97 -5.49
N ALA A 98 17.46 1.92 -6.42
CA ALA A 98 18.57 2.06 -7.36
C ALA A 98 19.84 2.68 -6.74
N GLY A 99 19.68 3.56 -5.74
CA GLY A 99 20.79 4.30 -5.12
C GLY A 99 21.68 3.51 -4.15
N SER A 100 21.31 2.27 -3.81
CA SER A 100 21.99 1.46 -2.78
C SER A 100 23.01 0.44 -3.31
N ARG A 101 23.24 0.36 -4.63
CA ARG A 101 24.10 -0.67 -5.25
C ARG A 101 25.45 -0.12 -5.68
N GLY A 102 26.39 -0.11 -4.75
CA GLY A 102 27.79 0.28 -5.00
C GLY A 102 28.80 -0.72 -4.44
N VAL A 103 28.71 -2.01 -4.77
CA VAL A 103 29.81 -2.98 -4.58
C VAL A 103 29.80 -3.99 -5.74
N LYS A 104 30.93 -4.08 -6.46
CA LYS A 104 31.15 -5.04 -7.56
C LYS A 104 31.38 -6.45 -6.99
N PRO A 105 30.72 -7.50 -7.52
CA PRO A 105 31.14 -8.88 -7.27
C PRO A 105 32.17 -9.31 -8.32
N GLU A 106 33.31 -9.82 -7.86
CA GLU A 106 34.27 -10.55 -8.68
C GLU A 106 33.72 -11.92 -9.10
N ALA A 107 34.05 -12.31 -10.32
CA ALA A 107 33.51 -13.49 -11.01
C ALA A 107 34.16 -14.79 -10.51
N ALA A 108 33.34 -15.76 -10.12
CA ALA A 108 33.73 -17.17 -9.99
C ALA A 108 33.03 -17.99 -11.09
N ALA A 109 33.81 -18.49 -12.04
CA ALA A 109 33.35 -19.35 -13.12
C ALA A 109 33.19 -20.81 -12.61
N GLY A 110 31.97 -21.33 -12.66
CA GLY A 110 31.65 -22.75 -12.47
C GLY A 110 31.20 -23.38 -13.79
N LYS A 111 31.88 -24.46 -14.20
CA LYS A 111 31.52 -25.30 -15.35
C LYS A 111 30.26 -26.10 -15.07
N SER A 112 29.39 -26.19 -16.07
CA SER A 112 28.21 -27.05 -16.11
C SER A 112 28.59 -28.49 -16.44
N GLU A 113 27.98 -29.46 -15.77
CA GLU A 113 27.76 -30.79 -16.33
C GLU A 113 26.32 -31.24 -16.12
N ASP A 114 25.74 -31.71 -17.21
CA ASP A 114 24.44 -32.33 -17.35
C ASP A 114 24.31 -33.63 -16.55
N ARG A 115 23.08 -33.97 -16.13
CA ARG A 115 22.51 -35.29 -16.44
C ARG A 115 21.01 -35.38 -16.21
N ALA A 116 20.39 -36.01 -17.21
CA ALA A 116 18.97 -36.25 -17.39
C ALA A 116 18.41 -37.38 -16.50
N GLY A 117 17.13 -37.20 -16.13
CA GLY A 117 16.06 -38.18 -16.32
C GLY A 117 15.99 -39.43 -15.44
N LYS A 118 14.90 -39.56 -14.68
CA LYS A 118 14.03 -40.76 -14.69
C LYS A 118 12.69 -40.50 -14.01
N SER A 119 11.63 -40.84 -14.75
CA SER A 119 10.23 -40.96 -14.33
C SER A 119 10.00 -42.26 -13.57
N GLU A 120 9.12 -42.25 -12.58
CA GLU A 120 8.31 -43.42 -12.21
C GLU A 120 6.97 -43.00 -11.63
N ASP A 121 5.90 -43.56 -12.19
CA ASP A 121 4.50 -43.42 -11.81
C ASP A 121 4.20 -44.09 -10.46
N ARG A 122 3.40 -43.43 -9.60
CA ARG A 122 2.43 -44.11 -8.71
C ARG A 122 1.18 -43.25 -8.49
N ALA A 123 0.04 -43.80 -8.89
CA ALA A 123 -1.29 -43.34 -8.56
C ALA A 123 -1.66 -43.69 -7.11
N GLY A 124 -2.50 -42.87 -6.46
CA GLY A 124 -3.22 -43.25 -5.23
C GLY A 124 -3.36 -42.15 -4.17
N THR A 125 -4.37 -41.29 -4.33
CA THR A 125 -5.20 -40.67 -3.28
C THR A 125 -4.60 -40.49 -1.86
N SER A 126 -4.16 -39.26 -1.53
CA SER A 126 -4.22 -38.66 -0.17
C SER A 126 -3.72 -37.19 -0.08
N GLY A 127 -3.43 -36.53 -1.19
CA GLY A 127 -2.65 -35.27 -1.22
C GLY A 127 -3.32 -33.97 -0.74
N VAL A 128 -4.55 -33.97 -0.24
CA VAL A 128 -5.26 -32.70 0.10
C VAL A 128 -5.09 -32.26 1.56
N ARG A 129 -4.68 -33.13 2.49
CA ARG A 129 -4.45 -32.75 3.91
C ARG A 129 -2.99 -32.39 4.24
N ALA A 130 -2.00 -33.01 3.60
CA ALA A 130 -0.59 -32.80 3.92
C ALA A 130 -0.04 -31.41 3.55
N GLY A 131 -0.73 -30.66 2.69
CA GLY A 131 -0.26 -29.34 2.22
C GLY A 131 -0.46 -28.18 3.20
N LYS A 132 -1.32 -28.32 4.23
CA LYS A 132 -1.59 -27.24 5.20
C LYS A 132 -0.64 -27.23 6.40
N GLU A 133 0.04 -28.34 6.70
CA GLU A 133 0.79 -28.52 7.95
C GLU A 133 2.12 -27.73 8.03
N ASN A 134 2.57 -27.12 6.93
CA ASN A 134 3.87 -26.47 6.83
C ASN A 134 3.81 -24.94 6.60
N VAL A 135 2.63 -24.32 6.58
CA VAL A 135 2.46 -22.90 6.25
C VAL A 135 2.60 -22.02 7.49
N VAL A 136 3.36 -20.92 7.38
CA VAL A 136 3.44 -19.89 8.44
C VAL A 136 2.18 -19.03 8.41
N ARG A 137 1.53 -18.86 9.56
CA ARG A 137 0.35 -18.01 9.71
C ARG A 137 0.78 -16.64 10.24
N VAL A 138 0.55 -15.61 9.45
CA VAL A 138 0.76 -14.22 9.87
C VAL A 138 -0.47 -13.70 10.59
N ILE A 139 -0.32 -13.22 11.82
CA ILE A 139 -1.40 -12.64 12.61
C ILE A 139 -1.12 -11.15 12.80
N ALA A 140 -1.99 -10.28 12.29
CA ALA A 140 -1.81 -8.84 12.44
C ALA A 140 -2.53 -8.32 13.70
N LEU A 141 -1.84 -7.52 14.51
CA LEU A 141 -2.46 -6.84 15.65
C LEU A 141 -3.49 -5.83 15.14
N TYR A 142 -4.64 -5.76 15.79
CA TYR A 142 -5.78 -4.98 15.32
C TYR A 142 -6.27 -4.02 16.42
N LEU A 143 -6.15 -2.73 16.15
CA LEU A 143 -6.56 -1.66 17.05
C LEU A 143 -8.05 -1.33 16.85
N PRO A 144 -8.89 -1.40 17.90
CA PRO A 144 -10.31 -1.09 17.79
C PRO A 144 -10.61 0.43 17.76
N GLN A 145 -9.63 1.30 18.01
CA GLN A 145 -9.84 2.71 18.33
C GLN A 145 -10.05 3.65 17.13
N TYR A 146 -11.00 3.30 16.26
CA TYR A 146 -11.46 4.15 15.14
C TYR A 146 -12.96 4.40 15.23
N HIS A 147 -13.45 4.62 16.44
CA HIS A 147 -14.83 5.02 16.69
C HIS A 147 -14.90 5.83 17.98
N GLN A 148 -16.00 6.57 18.12
CA GLN A 148 -16.27 7.31 19.35
C GLN A 148 -16.88 6.37 20.40
N PHE A 149 -16.46 6.56 21.65
CA PHE A 149 -17.10 5.97 22.81
C PHE A 149 -17.09 6.97 23.97
N GLU A 150 -17.87 6.69 25.01
CA GLU A 150 -18.21 7.65 26.05
C GLU A 150 -16.97 8.19 26.78
N GLU A 151 -16.07 7.31 27.21
CA GLU A 151 -14.92 7.68 28.01
C GLU A 151 -13.91 8.50 27.19
N ASN A 152 -13.58 8.09 25.96
CA ASN A 152 -12.70 8.90 25.11
C ASN A 152 -13.26 10.28 24.80
N ASN A 153 -14.58 10.39 24.60
CA ASN A 153 -15.24 11.69 24.42
C ASN A 153 -15.10 12.57 25.67
N ARG A 154 -15.11 11.99 26.87
CA ARG A 154 -14.89 12.72 28.14
C ARG A 154 -13.42 13.12 28.30
N TRP A 155 -12.48 12.26 27.93
CA TRP A 155 -11.05 12.46 28.16
C TRP A 155 -10.36 13.35 27.13
N HIS A 156 -10.75 13.21 25.85
CA HIS A 156 -10.09 13.83 24.70
C HIS A 156 -10.98 14.83 23.95
N GLY A 157 -12.24 14.94 24.34
CA GLY A 157 -13.23 15.81 23.69
C GLY A 157 -14.14 15.04 22.74
N ARG A 158 -15.36 15.58 22.57
CA ARG A 158 -16.39 14.97 21.71
C ARG A 158 -15.88 14.87 20.28
N GLY A 159 -15.98 13.68 19.68
CA GLY A 159 -15.54 13.43 18.32
C GLY A 159 -14.19 12.73 18.21
N PHE A 160 -13.49 12.50 19.32
CA PHE A 160 -12.15 11.92 19.29
C PHE A 160 -12.14 10.48 18.76
N THR A 161 -11.25 10.25 17.80
CA THR A 161 -10.83 8.92 17.30
C THR A 161 -9.33 9.01 16.98
N GLU A 162 -8.67 7.89 16.68
CA GLU A 162 -7.26 7.95 16.24
C GLU A 162 -7.07 8.80 14.97
N TRP A 163 -8.09 8.95 14.12
CA TRP A 163 -8.04 9.85 12.97
C TRP A 163 -7.79 11.30 13.34
N THR A 164 -8.20 11.74 14.53
CA THR A 164 -7.92 13.09 15.04
C THR A 164 -6.42 13.34 15.13
N ASN A 165 -5.65 12.38 15.64
CA ASN A 165 -4.20 12.49 15.75
C ASN A 165 -3.52 12.35 14.38
N VAL A 166 -3.94 11.37 13.58
CA VAL A 166 -3.36 11.08 12.27
C VAL A 166 -3.46 12.26 11.31
N THR A 167 -4.65 12.87 11.23
CA THR A 167 -4.90 14.01 10.33
C THR A 167 -4.25 15.32 10.79
N ALA A 168 -4.01 15.47 12.11
CA ALA A 168 -3.33 16.63 12.67
C ALA A 168 -1.81 16.58 12.54
N ALA A 169 -1.24 15.39 12.28
CA ALA A 169 0.20 15.19 12.16
C ALA A 169 0.81 16.02 11.01
N ARG A 170 2.04 16.50 11.22
CA ARG A 170 2.79 17.30 10.23
C ARG A 170 4.22 16.79 10.12
N PRO A 171 4.90 17.02 9.00
CA PRO A 171 6.34 16.80 8.90
C PRO A 171 7.08 17.60 9.99
N MET A 172 7.98 16.95 10.73
CA MET A 172 8.74 17.57 11.83
C MET A 172 10.23 17.73 11.48
N PHE A 173 10.68 17.10 10.38
CA PHE A 173 12.00 17.25 9.77
C PHE A 173 11.91 17.02 8.26
N ALA A 174 12.94 17.41 7.51
CA ALA A 174 12.97 17.23 6.05
C ALA A 174 12.89 15.74 5.66
N GLY A 175 11.97 15.40 4.75
CA GLY A 175 11.71 14.01 4.34
C GLY A 175 10.81 13.21 5.29
N HIS A 176 10.32 13.82 6.37
CA HIS A 176 9.41 13.15 7.30
C HIS A 176 8.03 12.90 6.68
N TYR A 177 7.66 11.62 6.50
CA TYR A 177 6.37 11.26 5.93
C TYR A 177 5.24 11.34 6.96
N GLN A 178 4.65 12.53 7.10
CA GLN A 178 3.41 12.80 7.83
C GLN A 178 2.60 13.90 7.11
N PRO A 179 1.26 13.90 7.18
CA PRO A 179 0.44 12.83 7.73
C PRO A 179 0.42 11.57 6.83
N LYS A 180 0.39 10.38 7.44
CA LYS A 180 0.13 9.12 6.72
C LYS A 180 -1.37 8.93 6.59
N LEU A 181 -1.89 8.91 5.36
CA LEU A 181 -3.34 8.90 5.10
C LEU A 181 -3.76 7.63 4.34
N PRO A 182 -4.92 7.03 4.66
CA PRO A 182 -5.43 5.86 3.96
C PRO A 182 -5.83 6.16 2.52
N ILE A 183 -5.77 5.15 1.65
CA ILE A 183 -6.29 5.23 0.27
C ILE A 183 -7.43 4.28 -0.06
N ASP A 184 -7.49 3.12 0.59
CA ASP A 184 -8.43 2.05 0.23
C ASP A 184 -9.71 2.17 1.05
N VAL A 185 -9.62 1.87 2.36
CA VAL A 185 -10.77 1.85 3.27
C VAL A 185 -11.18 3.27 3.72
N GLY A 186 -10.29 4.26 3.54
CA GLY A 186 -10.51 5.66 3.94
C GLY A 186 -10.53 5.87 5.45
N PHE A 187 -11.13 6.98 5.89
CA PHE A 187 -11.30 7.32 7.31
C PHE A 187 -12.55 6.61 7.86
N TYR A 188 -12.39 5.36 8.26
CA TYR A 188 -13.51 4.50 8.65
C TYR A 188 -13.96 4.68 10.11
N ASP A 189 -15.21 4.25 10.38
CA ASP A 189 -15.76 4.03 11.71
C ASP A 189 -15.98 2.53 11.94
N LEU A 190 -15.25 1.94 12.91
CA LEU A 190 -15.30 0.50 13.19
C LEU A 190 -16.57 0.01 13.92
N THR A 191 -17.54 0.89 14.16
CA THR A 191 -18.89 0.47 14.54
C THR A 191 -19.70 -0.08 13.36
N HIS A 192 -19.20 0.06 12.13
CA HIS A 192 -19.83 -0.44 10.91
C HIS A 192 -18.97 -1.52 10.26
N ASP A 193 -19.63 -2.56 9.74
CA ASP A 193 -18.94 -3.74 9.23
C ASP A 193 -18.26 -3.52 7.87
N ASP A 194 -18.67 -2.53 7.08
CA ASP A 194 -18.21 -2.37 5.70
C ASP A 194 -16.70 -2.13 5.60
N ALA A 195 -16.14 -1.37 6.55
CA ALA A 195 -14.70 -1.20 6.67
C ALA A 195 -14.01 -2.54 6.98
N MET A 196 -14.52 -3.27 7.97
CA MET A 196 -13.97 -4.59 8.33
C MET A 196 -14.11 -5.61 7.20
N LYS A 197 -15.17 -5.58 6.39
CA LYS A 197 -15.33 -6.45 5.21
C LYS A 197 -14.21 -6.22 4.21
N ARG A 198 -13.92 -4.95 3.87
CA ARG A 198 -12.82 -4.62 2.96
C ARG A 198 -11.45 -4.99 3.56
N GLN A 199 -11.27 -4.77 4.86
CA GLN A 199 -10.04 -5.17 5.55
C GLN A 199 -9.84 -6.69 5.55
N VAL A 200 -10.90 -7.46 5.78
CA VAL A 200 -10.89 -8.93 5.69
C VAL A 200 -10.53 -9.38 4.28
N GLU A 201 -11.11 -8.77 3.25
CA GLU A 201 -10.79 -9.07 1.84
C GLU A 201 -9.30 -8.82 1.54
N LEU A 202 -8.76 -7.67 1.94
CA LEU A 202 -7.35 -7.35 1.78
C LEU A 202 -6.48 -8.36 2.55
N ALA A 203 -6.77 -8.61 3.81
CA ALA A 203 -6.04 -9.56 4.64
C ALA A 203 -5.96 -10.94 3.99
N GLN A 204 -7.09 -11.47 3.49
CA GLN A 204 -7.15 -12.75 2.78
C GLN A 204 -6.32 -12.75 1.49
N ASN A 205 -6.46 -11.71 0.66
CA ASN A 205 -5.76 -11.61 -0.63
C ASN A 205 -4.23 -11.60 -0.46
N TYR A 206 -3.74 -10.97 0.60
CA TYR A 206 -2.30 -10.80 0.85
C TYR A 206 -1.70 -11.80 1.84
N GLY A 207 -2.48 -12.79 2.29
CA GLY A 207 -1.99 -13.91 3.08
C GLY A 207 -1.88 -13.64 4.59
N ILE A 208 -2.55 -12.60 5.09
CA ILE A 208 -2.75 -12.42 6.53
C ILE A 208 -3.71 -13.52 7.00
N GLY A 209 -3.25 -14.35 7.94
CA GLY A 209 -3.95 -15.52 8.43
C GLY A 209 -4.90 -15.25 9.59
N GLY A 210 -4.89 -14.04 10.15
CA GLY A 210 -5.87 -13.60 11.12
C GLY A 210 -5.58 -12.26 11.79
N PHE A 211 -6.54 -11.77 12.57
CA PHE A 211 -6.41 -10.56 13.39
C PHE A 211 -6.34 -10.87 14.88
N ALA A 212 -5.44 -10.21 15.60
CA ALA A 212 -5.41 -10.22 17.06
C ALA A 212 -5.99 -8.89 17.57
N PHE A 213 -7.26 -8.90 17.96
CA PHE A 213 -7.94 -7.70 18.44
C PHE A 213 -7.43 -7.33 19.83
N TYR A 214 -6.98 -6.09 20.00
CA TYR A 214 -6.77 -5.56 21.34
C TYR A 214 -8.09 -5.57 22.11
N TYR A 215 -8.07 -6.23 23.26
CA TYR A 215 -9.21 -6.41 24.14
C TYR A 215 -8.99 -5.68 25.45
N TYR A 216 -9.84 -4.69 25.72
CA TYR A 216 -9.69 -3.80 26.87
C TYR A 216 -10.73 -4.15 27.93
N TRP A 217 -10.30 -4.93 28.90
CA TRP A 217 -11.13 -5.42 30.00
C TRP A 217 -10.48 -5.05 31.34
N PHE A 218 -11.22 -4.30 32.16
CA PHE A 218 -10.79 -3.67 33.40
C PHE A 218 -11.73 -4.07 34.55
N SER A 219 -11.53 -5.25 35.15
CA SER A 219 -12.36 -5.80 36.23
C SER A 219 -13.87 -5.64 35.98
N GLY A 220 -14.34 -6.08 34.80
CA GLY A 220 -15.74 -6.02 34.38
C GLY A 220 -16.13 -4.81 33.52
N LYS A 221 -15.32 -3.75 33.51
CA LYS A 221 -15.51 -2.61 32.59
C LYS A 221 -14.81 -2.91 31.25
N LYS A 222 -15.57 -2.84 30.15
CA LYS A 222 -15.06 -2.98 28.79
C LYS A 222 -14.93 -1.60 28.13
N LEU A 223 -13.87 -1.40 27.36
CA LEU A 223 -13.65 -0.18 26.57
C LEU A 223 -13.37 -0.56 25.11
N MET A 224 -13.75 0.31 24.17
CA MET A 224 -13.49 0.13 22.73
C MET A 224 -13.95 -1.24 22.19
N GLU A 225 -14.96 -1.84 22.80
CA GLU A 225 -15.30 -3.24 22.61
C GLU A 225 -16.12 -3.49 21.34
N LYS A 226 -16.90 -2.49 20.90
CA LYS A 226 -17.85 -2.62 19.79
C LYS A 226 -17.28 -3.32 18.55
N PRO A 227 -16.08 -3.00 18.04
CA PRO A 227 -15.56 -3.63 16.83
C PRO A 227 -15.43 -5.16 16.94
N VAL A 228 -14.89 -5.68 18.06
CA VAL A 228 -14.69 -7.13 18.21
C VAL A 228 -16.00 -7.87 18.47
N TYR A 229 -16.97 -7.23 19.14
CA TYR A 229 -18.31 -7.80 19.31
C TYR A 229 -19.11 -7.80 17.99
N ASN A 230 -18.98 -6.75 17.17
CA ASN A 230 -19.53 -6.73 15.81
C ASN A 230 -18.90 -7.83 14.95
N TYR A 231 -17.58 -8.01 15.06
CA TYR A 231 -16.86 -9.08 14.37
C TYR A 231 -17.37 -10.48 14.77
N LEU A 232 -17.58 -10.70 16.07
CA LEU A 232 -18.16 -11.93 16.60
C LEU A 232 -19.60 -12.15 16.08
N ALA A 233 -20.43 -11.11 16.09
CA ALA A 233 -21.83 -11.19 15.70
C ALA A 233 -22.04 -11.39 14.18
N ASN A 234 -21.09 -10.96 13.35
CA ASN A 234 -21.20 -11.04 11.90
C ASN A 234 -20.33 -12.16 11.30
N PRO A 235 -20.92 -13.33 10.94
CA PRO A 235 -20.18 -14.43 10.34
C PRO A 235 -19.66 -14.14 8.92
N ALA A 236 -20.13 -13.06 8.25
CA ALA A 236 -19.61 -12.66 6.95
C ALA A 236 -18.18 -12.08 7.04
N LEU A 237 -17.76 -11.63 8.23
CA LEU A 237 -16.37 -11.24 8.52
C LEU A 237 -15.51 -12.50 8.71
N ASN A 238 -15.26 -13.20 7.60
CA ASN A 238 -14.71 -14.55 7.58
C ASN A 238 -13.17 -14.58 7.51
N LEU A 239 -12.50 -13.90 8.43
CA LEU A 239 -11.07 -14.08 8.68
C LEU A 239 -10.86 -14.59 10.11
N PRO A 240 -9.93 -15.54 10.36
CA PRO A 240 -9.66 -15.99 11.72
C PRO A 240 -9.24 -14.85 12.64
N PHE A 241 -9.57 -14.95 13.93
CA PHE A 241 -9.20 -13.92 14.90
C PHE A 241 -8.89 -14.47 16.28
N CYS A 242 -8.16 -13.72 17.10
CA CYS A 242 -7.99 -13.97 18.53
C CYS A 242 -8.01 -12.68 19.33
N LEU A 243 -7.96 -12.80 20.66
CA LEU A 243 -7.93 -11.67 21.58
C LEU A 243 -6.53 -11.44 22.14
N HIS A 244 -6.16 -10.17 22.22
CA HIS A 244 -4.95 -9.67 22.85
C HIS A 244 -5.33 -8.72 23.99
N TRP A 245 -5.33 -9.23 25.22
CA TRP A 245 -5.73 -8.47 26.40
C TRP A 245 -4.74 -7.34 26.71
N ALA A 246 -5.15 -6.10 26.42
CA ALA A 246 -4.41 -4.89 26.69
C ALA A 246 -4.58 -4.50 28.17
N ASN A 247 -3.81 -5.18 29.03
CA ASN A 247 -3.99 -5.13 30.49
C ASN A 247 -3.04 -4.15 31.19
N GLU A 248 -2.92 -2.94 30.65
CA GLU A 248 -2.15 -1.87 31.27
C GLU A 248 -3.04 -0.72 31.73
N ASN A 249 -2.51 0.07 32.67
CA ASN A 249 -3.13 1.32 33.10
C ASN A 249 -3.28 2.25 31.90
N TRP A 250 -4.45 2.87 31.75
CA TRP A 250 -4.64 3.91 30.77
C TRP A 250 -4.34 5.26 31.39
N SER A 251 -3.25 5.90 30.96
CA SER A 251 -2.93 7.29 31.31
C SER A 251 -3.24 8.25 30.16
N LYS A 252 -3.39 9.54 30.47
CA LYS A 252 -3.64 10.60 29.48
C LYS A 252 -2.53 10.71 28.42
N ARG A 253 -1.33 10.20 28.72
CA ARG A 253 -0.31 9.87 27.72
C ARG A 253 -0.43 8.39 27.36
N TRP A 254 -0.53 8.10 26.06
CA TRP A 254 -0.65 6.77 25.49
C TRP A 254 0.62 5.87 25.63
N ASP A 255 1.70 6.34 26.28
CA ASP A 255 2.98 5.62 26.43
C ASP A 255 3.21 5.01 27.84
N GLY A 256 2.15 4.83 28.64
CA GLY A 256 2.25 4.20 29.96
C GLY A 256 3.01 5.03 31.02
N GLY A 257 3.31 6.30 30.75
CA GLY A 257 3.97 7.22 31.69
C GLY A 257 2.97 7.98 32.58
N ASN A 258 2.99 7.72 33.88
CA ASN A 258 2.10 8.35 34.87
C ASN A 258 2.23 9.89 34.92
N ARG A 259 1.09 10.59 34.85
CA ARG A 259 0.75 11.71 35.76
C ARG A 259 -0.74 12.08 35.85
N GLU A 260 -1.60 11.61 34.95
CA GLU A 260 -3.06 11.54 35.15
C GLU A 260 -3.58 10.18 34.64
N LEU A 261 -3.98 9.30 35.57
CA LEU A 261 -4.56 7.99 35.31
C LEU A 261 -6.03 8.17 34.88
N LEU A 262 -6.39 7.68 33.70
CA LEU A 262 -7.74 7.73 33.14
C LEU A 262 -8.55 6.48 33.51
N MET A 263 -7.90 5.31 33.44
CA MET A 263 -8.46 4.02 33.85
C MET A 263 -7.35 3.19 34.50
N GLU A 264 -7.57 2.78 35.75
CA GLU A 264 -6.68 1.87 36.44
C GLU A 264 -6.95 0.44 36.01
N GLN A 265 -5.89 -0.34 35.81
CA GLN A 265 -6.00 -1.79 35.67
C GLN A 265 -5.81 -2.45 37.02
N THR A 266 -6.93 -2.84 37.63
CA THR A 266 -6.94 -3.75 38.78
C THR A 266 -7.20 -5.17 38.30
N PHE A 267 -6.75 -6.16 39.07
CA PHE A 267 -7.08 -7.56 38.79
C PHE A 267 -6.98 -8.40 40.06
N SER A 268 -8.02 -9.16 40.37
CA SER A 268 -8.07 -10.01 41.57
C SER A 268 -8.67 -11.39 41.27
N ARG A 269 -8.82 -12.24 42.30
CA ARG A 269 -9.40 -13.59 42.12
C ARG A 269 -10.88 -13.55 41.80
N GLU A 270 -11.57 -12.52 42.26
CA GLU A 270 -12.98 -12.26 41.98
C GLU A 270 -13.22 -11.99 40.49
N ASP A 271 -12.19 -11.55 39.75
CA ASP A 271 -12.26 -11.30 38.31
C ASP A 271 -12.12 -12.56 37.46
N PHE A 272 -11.68 -13.69 38.02
CA PHE A 272 -11.37 -14.90 37.25
C PHE A 272 -12.59 -15.43 36.49
N GLU A 273 -13.70 -15.62 37.19
CA GLU A 273 -14.93 -16.15 36.59
C GLU A 273 -15.61 -15.13 35.66
N PRO A 274 -15.82 -13.85 36.03
CA PRO A 274 -16.37 -12.85 35.14
C PRO A 274 -15.58 -12.71 33.84
N PHE A 275 -14.24 -12.70 33.93
CA PHE A 275 -13.41 -12.56 32.75
C PHE A 275 -13.45 -13.81 31.87
N ALA A 276 -13.35 -15.01 32.46
CA ALA A 276 -13.45 -16.25 31.69
C ALA A 276 -14.81 -16.40 30.97
N LYS A 277 -15.91 -16.00 31.63
CA LYS A 277 -17.26 -15.97 31.02
C LYS A 277 -17.34 -14.99 29.85
N ASP A 278 -16.67 -13.85 29.96
CA ASP A 278 -16.66 -12.81 28.93
C ASP A 278 -15.80 -13.22 27.71
N LEU A 279 -14.75 -14.03 27.92
CA LEU A 279 -13.93 -14.62 26.84
C LEU A 279 -14.62 -15.80 26.13
N LEU A 280 -15.51 -16.51 26.82
CA LEU A 280 -16.09 -17.78 26.34
C LEU A 280 -16.79 -17.68 24.97
N PRO A 281 -17.64 -16.68 24.67
CA PRO A 281 -18.30 -16.58 23.36
C PRO A 281 -17.30 -16.49 22.21
N PHE A 282 -16.19 -15.78 22.41
CA PHE A 282 -15.11 -15.71 21.43
C PHE A 282 -14.40 -17.06 21.28
N PHE A 283 -14.08 -17.72 22.39
CA PHE A 283 -13.48 -19.05 22.37
C PHE A 283 -14.39 -20.13 21.78
N GLN A 284 -15.70 -19.90 21.68
CA GLN A 284 -16.64 -20.82 21.03
C GLN A 284 -16.79 -20.55 19.52
N ASP A 285 -16.39 -19.37 19.03
CA ASP A 285 -16.50 -19.05 17.61
C ASP A 285 -15.59 -19.97 16.78
N PRO A 286 -16.11 -20.57 15.68
CA PRO A 286 -15.33 -21.47 14.83
C PRO A 286 -14.18 -20.78 14.08
N ARG A 287 -14.24 -19.45 13.93
CA ARG A 287 -13.17 -18.63 13.33
C ARG A 287 -12.07 -18.30 14.34
N TYR A 288 -12.25 -18.59 15.63
CA TYR A 288 -11.24 -18.27 16.64
C TYR A 288 -9.94 -19.03 16.37
N ILE A 289 -8.81 -18.33 16.39
CA ILE A 289 -7.50 -18.92 16.12
C ILE A 289 -7.16 -19.93 17.21
N ARG A 290 -6.80 -21.15 16.78
CA ARG A 290 -6.36 -22.22 17.66
C ARG A 290 -4.95 -22.67 17.32
N VAL A 291 -4.23 -23.10 18.36
CA VAL A 291 -2.94 -23.76 18.29
C VAL A 291 -3.12 -25.17 18.83
N ASN A 292 -3.01 -26.20 17.99
CA ASN A 292 -3.22 -27.60 18.38
C ASN A 292 -4.60 -27.81 19.04
N GLY A 293 -5.65 -27.19 18.47
CA GLY A 293 -7.03 -27.25 18.98
C GLY A 293 -7.32 -26.34 20.18
N ARG A 294 -6.32 -25.66 20.75
CA ARG A 294 -6.44 -24.81 21.93
C ARG A 294 -6.64 -23.34 21.53
N PRO A 295 -7.63 -22.60 22.09
CA PRO A 295 -7.88 -21.20 21.72
C PRO A 295 -6.69 -20.33 22.10
N LEU A 296 -6.15 -19.58 21.15
CA LEU A 296 -5.01 -18.67 21.37
C LEU A 296 -5.46 -17.42 22.12
N PHE A 297 -4.91 -17.18 23.31
CA PHE A 297 -5.19 -15.98 24.09
C PHE A 297 -3.88 -15.25 24.41
N ILE A 298 -3.80 -13.97 24.03
CA ILE A 298 -2.58 -13.18 24.20
C ILE A 298 -2.80 -12.20 25.36
N VAL A 299 -1.81 -12.10 26.26
CA VAL A 299 -1.80 -11.17 27.39
C VAL A 299 -0.69 -10.14 27.19
N TYR A 300 -1.01 -8.86 27.27
CA TYR A 300 -0.02 -7.82 27.02
C TYR A 300 1.07 -7.79 28.09
N ARG A 301 0.73 -7.66 29.37
CA ARG A 301 1.70 -7.53 30.46
C ARG A 301 1.29 -8.35 31.68
N PRO A 302 1.76 -9.59 31.85
CA PRO A 302 1.43 -10.37 33.04
C PRO A 302 2.11 -9.84 34.32
N ALA A 303 3.29 -9.20 34.20
CA ALA A 303 4.11 -8.83 35.35
C ALA A 303 3.43 -7.90 36.38
N PRO A 304 2.70 -6.83 35.98
CA PRO A 304 1.98 -5.98 36.93
C PRO A 304 0.90 -6.68 37.76
N ILE A 305 0.32 -7.78 37.26
CA ILE A 305 -0.68 -8.58 38.01
C ILE A 305 -0.01 -9.35 39.17
N GLY A 306 1.28 -9.65 39.04
CA GLY A 306 2.02 -10.49 39.97
C GLY A 306 2.00 -11.97 39.60
N LYS A 307 3.16 -12.63 39.72
CA LYS A 307 3.40 -14.00 39.23
C LYS A 307 2.42 -15.03 39.77
N GLU A 308 2.22 -15.07 41.09
CA GLU A 308 1.36 -16.06 41.73
C GLU A 308 -0.11 -15.89 41.35
N LEU A 309 -0.60 -14.64 41.31
CA LEU A 309 -1.98 -14.36 40.93
C LEU A 309 -2.22 -14.67 39.45
N PHE A 310 -1.31 -14.26 38.57
CA PHE A 310 -1.41 -14.54 37.15
C PHE A 310 -1.35 -16.05 36.86
N ARG A 311 -0.44 -16.79 37.51
CA ARG A 311 -0.35 -18.24 37.38
C ARG A 311 -1.64 -18.92 37.83
N ALA A 312 -2.25 -18.45 38.91
CA ALA A 312 -3.56 -18.95 39.36
C ALA A 312 -4.67 -18.64 38.34
N PHE A 313 -4.66 -17.46 37.73
CA PHE A 313 -5.60 -17.11 36.65
C PHE A 313 -5.41 -17.98 35.41
N ALA A 314 -4.17 -18.18 34.95
CA ALA A 314 -3.87 -19.02 33.80
C ALA A 314 -4.35 -20.47 34.02
N ALA A 315 -4.12 -21.02 35.22
CA ALA A 315 -4.62 -22.34 35.60
C ALA A 315 -6.16 -22.40 35.63
N TYR A 316 -6.80 -21.39 36.21
CA TYR A 316 -8.26 -21.26 36.24
C TYR A 316 -8.84 -21.20 34.82
N LEU A 317 -8.29 -20.36 33.93
CA LEU A 317 -8.76 -20.19 32.56
C LEU A 317 -8.61 -21.48 31.73
N LYS A 318 -7.51 -22.23 31.93
CA LYS A 318 -7.31 -23.57 31.33
C LYS A 318 -8.35 -24.56 31.81
N GLN A 319 -8.65 -24.60 33.10
CA GLN A 319 -9.70 -25.44 33.64
C GLN A 319 -11.09 -25.05 33.11
N PHE A 320 -11.43 -23.76 33.17
CA PHE A 320 -12.69 -23.23 32.70
C PHE A 320 -12.95 -23.58 31.22
N GLY A 321 -11.93 -23.44 30.37
CA GLY A 321 -12.04 -23.80 28.96
C GLY A 321 -12.29 -25.29 28.70
N ARG A 322 -11.68 -26.19 29.49
CA ARG A 322 -11.98 -27.63 29.43
C ARG A 322 -13.43 -27.92 29.82
N GLU A 323 -13.89 -27.34 30.92
CA GLU A 323 -15.25 -27.55 31.45
C GLU A 323 -16.34 -27.05 30.50
N HIS A 324 -16.05 -26.02 29.70
CA HIS A 324 -16.99 -25.43 28.73
C HIS A 324 -16.77 -25.93 27.28
N GLY A 325 -15.97 -26.97 27.08
CA GLY A 325 -15.83 -27.64 25.78
C GLY A 325 -15.00 -26.89 24.72
N VAL A 326 -14.26 -25.85 25.10
CA VAL A 326 -13.37 -25.11 24.17
C VAL A 326 -11.90 -25.55 24.28
N GLY A 327 -11.60 -26.49 25.18
CA GLY A 327 -10.25 -26.97 25.48
C GLY A 327 -9.46 -26.02 26.40
N GLU A 328 -8.23 -26.37 26.72
CA GLU A 328 -7.34 -25.50 27.51
C GLU A 328 -6.83 -24.35 26.64
N PRO A 329 -7.07 -23.06 26.94
CA PRO A 329 -6.52 -21.96 26.15
C PRO A 329 -4.98 -22.03 26.08
N TYR A 330 -4.45 -21.71 24.89
CA TYR A 330 -3.02 -21.57 24.62
C TYR A 330 -2.64 -20.13 24.93
N ILE A 331 -1.97 -19.90 26.06
CA ILE A 331 -1.78 -18.55 26.60
C ILE A 331 -0.39 -18.04 26.25
N VAL A 332 -0.33 -16.89 25.58
CA VAL A 332 0.91 -16.21 25.17
C VAL A 332 1.01 -14.88 25.88
N ALA A 333 2.17 -14.52 26.39
CA ALA A 333 2.41 -13.14 26.85
C ALA A 333 3.26 -12.35 25.86
N THR A 334 3.11 -11.03 25.80
CA THR A 334 4.09 -10.22 25.07
C THR A 334 5.33 -10.01 25.90
N LYS A 335 6.47 -9.99 25.22
CA LYS A 335 7.77 -9.74 25.81
C LYS A 335 8.01 -8.23 26.01
N ALA A 336 7.03 -7.55 26.62
CA ALA A 336 7.04 -6.11 26.83
C ALA A 336 7.69 -5.71 28.17
N PHE A 337 8.25 -4.50 28.21
CA PHE A 337 8.86 -3.81 29.35
C PHE A 337 9.82 -4.67 30.18
N GLY A 338 10.64 -5.47 29.50
CA GLY A 338 11.65 -6.29 30.15
C GLY A 338 11.13 -7.59 30.79
N PHE A 339 10.03 -8.15 30.31
CA PHE A 339 9.63 -9.52 30.66
C PHE A 339 10.63 -10.54 30.08
N TYR A 340 11.45 -11.17 30.93
CA TYR A 340 12.47 -12.16 30.53
C TYR A 340 12.32 -13.51 31.25
N ASP A 341 11.29 -13.65 32.09
CA ASP A 341 11.03 -14.88 32.83
C ASP A 341 10.71 -16.04 31.89
N ASN A 342 10.97 -17.26 32.36
CA ASN A 342 10.51 -18.46 31.68
C ASN A 342 8.96 -18.46 31.65
N PRO A 343 8.32 -18.51 30.46
CA PRO A 343 6.86 -18.49 30.35
C PRO A 343 6.18 -19.59 31.16
N ALA A 344 6.80 -20.77 31.27
CA ALA A 344 6.24 -21.89 32.01
C ALA A 344 6.01 -21.57 33.51
N ASP A 345 6.86 -20.73 34.11
CA ASP A 345 6.74 -20.34 35.51
C ASP A 345 5.50 -19.47 35.77
N TRP A 346 4.95 -18.86 34.73
CA TRP A 346 3.75 -18.02 34.76
C TRP A 346 2.50 -18.79 34.32
N GLY A 347 2.63 -20.07 33.96
CA GLY A 347 1.54 -20.87 33.38
C GLY A 347 1.27 -20.57 31.90
N LEU A 348 2.18 -19.83 31.25
CA LEU A 348 2.12 -19.49 29.82
C LEU A 348 2.68 -20.63 28.97
N ASP A 349 2.19 -20.74 27.73
CA ASP A 349 2.66 -21.70 26.74
C ASP A 349 3.81 -21.15 25.87
N ALA A 350 3.85 -19.83 25.70
CA ALA A 350 4.86 -19.11 24.90
C ALA A 350 4.91 -17.62 25.27
N VAL A 351 5.89 -16.93 24.70
CA VAL A 351 5.87 -15.47 24.57
C VAL A 351 5.85 -15.06 23.10
N MET A 352 5.41 -13.83 22.82
CA MET A 352 5.64 -13.18 21.53
C MET A 352 6.53 -11.96 21.71
N GLU A 353 7.36 -11.65 20.71
CA GLU A 353 8.13 -10.42 20.72
C GLU A 353 7.19 -9.21 20.82
N PHE A 354 7.58 -8.21 21.60
CA PHE A 354 7.02 -6.86 21.50
C PHE A 354 8.03 -5.99 20.76
N GLU A 355 7.54 -5.22 19.80
CA GLU A 355 8.31 -4.61 18.72
C GLU A 355 9.49 -3.76 19.21
N LEU A 356 9.30 -2.90 20.21
CA LEU A 356 10.35 -1.96 20.62
C LEU A 356 11.28 -2.52 21.71
N ASP A 357 10.80 -3.43 22.56
CA ASP A 357 11.57 -3.95 23.69
C ASP A 357 12.65 -4.97 23.30
N ASN A 358 12.68 -5.34 22.02
CA ASN A 358 13.69 -6.25 21.47
C ASN A 358 14.70 -5.56 20.55
N ILE A 359 14.61 -4.23 20.42
CA ILE A 359 15.44 -3.45 19.51
C ILE A 359 16.51 -2.70 20.31
N TYR A 360 17.78 -3.03 20.05
CA TYR A 360 18.94 -2.41 20.72
C TYR A 360 19.99 -1.99 19.70
N GLY A 361 20.86 -1.04 20.05
CA GLY A 361 21.95 -0.62 19.15
C GLY A 361 21.47 0.14 17.91
N LEU A 362 20.32 0.80 18.02
CA LEU A 362 19.82 1.74 17.02
C LEU A 362 20.77 2.92 16.89
N ARG A 363 21.11 3.28 15.65
CA ARG A 363 21.84 4.50 15.36
C ARG A 363 20.85 5.66 15.23
N GLN A 364 20.97 6.66 16.09
CA GLN A 364 20.21 7.88 15.94
C GLN A 364 20.71 8.68 14.73
N LYS A 365 19.79 9.12 13.88
CA LYS A 365 20.04 10.00 12.74
C LYS A 365 19.90 11.45 13.18
N ASN A 366 20.87 12.28 12.81
CA ASN A 366 20.74 13.73 12.96
C ASN A 366 19.90 14.27 11.79
N THR A 367 18.73 14.82 12.10
CA THR A 367 17.82 15.42 11.13
C THR A 367 17.59 16.89 11.47
N ALA A 368 17.61 17.76 10.46
CA ALA A 368 17.25 19.16 10.65
C ALA A 368 15.76 19.26 11.00
N LYS A 369 15.45 19.77 12.19
CA LYS A 369 14.09 19.98 12.67
C LYS A 369 13.45 21.13 11.90
N ILE A 370 12.18 20.96 11.52
CA ILE A 370 11.37 22.03 10.91
C ILE A 370 10.80 22.95 12.01
N ASP A 371 10.47 22.39 13.17
CA ASP A 371 9.97 23.11 14.33
C ASP A 371 10.94 22.95 15.50
N GLU A 372 11.40 24.06 16.08
CA GLU A 372 12.37 24.06 17.18
C GLU A 372 11.82 23.42 18.47
N ARG A 373 10.49 23.40 18.66
CA ARG A 373 9.84 22.76 19.81
C ARG A 373 9.92 21.24 19.76
N ALA A 374 10.22 20.70 18.59
CA ALA A 374 10.13 19.28 18.34
C ALA A 374 11.28 18.51 19.00
N ASP A 375 10.95 17.66 19.95
CA ASP A 375 11.82 16.74 20.64
C ASP A 375 11.44 15.31 20.24
N PHE A 376 12.08 14.81 19.19
CA PHE A 376 11.91 13.47 18.66
C PHE A 376 13.28 12.84 18.39
N ARG A 377 13.33 11.51 18.49
CA ARG A 377 14.51 10.73 18.14
C ARG A 377 14.24 9.99 16.84
N VAL A 378 15.03 10.28 15.83
CA VAL A 378 15.00 9.60 14.53
C VAL A 378 16.06 8.50 14.54
N PHE A 379 15.71 7.28 14.19
CA PHE A 379 16.63 6.16 14.09
C PHE A 379 16.73 5.66 12.66
N ASP A 380 17.94 5.27 12.24
CA ASP A 380 18.19 4.67 10.94
C ASP A 380 17.76 3.20 10.94
N TRP A 381 16.51 2.98 10.50
CA TRP A 381 15.90 1.65 10.52
C TRP A 381 16.41 0.77 9.39
N ALA A 382 16.66 1.36 8.22
CA ALA A 382 17.22 0.63 7.09
C ALA A 382 18.59 0.03 7.44
N GLU A 383 19.49 0.79 8.09
CA GLU A 383 20.77 0.28 8.59
C GLU A 383 20.58 -0.84 9.63
N TYR A 384 19.65 -0.65 10.56
CA TYR A 384 19.37 -1.65 11.59
C TYR A 384 18.95 -2.98 10.97
N ILE A 385 18.05 -2.94 9.98
CA ILE A 385 17.61 -4.14 9.28
C ILE A 385 18.74 -4.71 8.39
N ASN A 386 19.47 -3.86 7.66
CA ASN A 386 20.56 -4.31 6.79
C ASN A 386 21.71 -4.97 7.57
N SER A 387 22.01 -4.50 8.77
CA SER A 387 23.07 -5.06 9.62
C SER A 387 22.70 -6.40 10.26
N GLY A 388 21.44 -6.84 10.17
CA GLY A 388 20.99 -8.10 10.75
C GLY A 388 20.84 -8.07 12.28
N LYS A 389 20.92 -6.89 12.92
CA LYS A 389 20.82 -6.74 14.39
C LYS A 389 19.47 -7.18 14.97
N MET A 390 18.44 -7.27 14.13
CA MET A 390 17.13 -7.79 14.53
C MET A 390 17.13 -9.32 14.75
N LYS A 391 18.15 -10.04 14.26
CA LYS A 391 18.24 -11.50 14.42
C LYS A 391 18.61 -11.82 15.86
N LYS A 392 17.86 -12.74 16.46
CA LYS A 392 18.04 -13.06 17.88
C LYS A 392 17.54 -14.46 18.18
N ASP A 393 18.27 -15.19 19.00
CA ASP A 393 17.81 -16.45 19.56
C ASP A 393 17.23 -16.25 20.96
N TYR A 394 16.23 -17.06 21.28
CA TYR A 394 15.55 -17.04 22.57
C TYR A 394 15.68 -18.39 23.25
N ALA A 395 15.88 -18.36 24.57
CA ALA A 395 15.99 -19.57 25.38
C ALA A 395 14.65 -20.32 25.53
N PHE A 396 13.53 -19.64 25.28
CA PHE A 396 12.19 -20.18 25.41
C PHE A 396 11.40 -20.00 24.11
N LYS A 397 10.23 -20.64 24.03
CA LYS A 397 9.32 -20.54 22.88
C LYS A 397 8.86 -19.09 22.71
N THR A 398 9.42 -18.42 21.70
CA THR A 398 9.13 -17.03 21.37
C THR A 398 8.65 -16.93 19.93
N PHE A 399 7.43 -16.44 19.73
CA PHE A 399 6.92 -16.11 18.40
C PHE A 399 7.47 -14.76 17.94
N ARG A 400 7.82 -14.70 16.65
CA ARG A 400 8.38 -13.49 16.04
C ARG A 400 7.31 -12.43 15.85
N THR A 401 7.69 -11.17 16.04
CA THR A 401 6.85 -10.02 15.75
C THR A 401 7.63 -9.00 14.93
N VAL A 402 7.07 -8.58 13.81
CA VAL A 402 7.63 -7.51 12.97
C VAL A 402 6.68 -6.32 12.92
N PHE A 403 7.17 -5.16 12.54
CA PHE A 403 6.31 -4.04 12.14
C PHE A 403 6.70 -3.51 10.76
N PRO A 404 5.73 -3.04 9.95
CA PRO A 404 6.01 -2.38 8.68
C PRO A 404 6.86 -1.14 8.86
N ARG A 405 6.48 -0.33 9.85
CA ARG A 405 6.92 1.05 10.08
C ARG A 405 6.77 1.42 11.56
N TRP A 406 7.44 2.49 12.00
CA TRP A 406 7.22 3.05 13.34
C TRP A 406 7.43 4.57 13.36
N ASP A 407 6.40 5.31 13.75
CA ASP A 407 6.39 6.75 13.90
C ASP A 407 5.19 7.19 14.75
N ASN A 408 5.44 7.46 16.02
CA ASN A 408 4.41 7.87 16.99
C ASN A 408 4.29 9.41 17.15
N THR A 409 4.83 10.19 16.19
CA THR A 409 4.65 11.64 16.18
C THR A 409 3.18 12.09 16.17
N PRO A 410 2.20 11.38 15.55
CA PRO A 410 0.80 11.77 15.66
C PRO A 410 0.27 11.81 17.10
N ARG A 411 0.68 10.86 17.96
CA ARG A 411 0.29 10.81 19.39
C ARG A 411 1.11 11.77 20.27
N LYS A 412 2.34 12.08 19.87
CA LYS A 412 3.34 12.81 20.70
C LYS A 412 3.50 14.28 20.32
N ALA A 413 2.99 14.69 19.16
CA ALA A 413 3.13 16.01 18.58
C ALA A 413 4.59 16.51 18.61
N TYR A 414 4.93 17.31 19.63
CA TYR A 414 6.23 17.96 19.74
C TYR A 414 7.21 17.28 20.70
N SER A 415 6.86 16.29 21.54
CA SER A 415 7.85 15.77 22.51
C SER A 415 7.80 14.28 22.76
N GLY A 416 8.96 13.64 22.81
CA GLY A 416 9.16 12.24 23.18
C GLY A 416 8.84 11.24 22.07
N ALA A 417 8.71 11.69 20.81
CA ALA A 417 8.39 10.81 19.70
C ALA A 417 9.61 9.97 19.26
N LEU A 418 9.35 8.75 18.82
CA LEU A 418 10.30 7.86 18.17
C LEU A 418 9.91 7.72 16.69
N VAL A 419 10.86 7.97 15.80
CA VAL A 419 10.66 7.89 14.35
C VAL A 419 11.71 6.95 13.76
N PHE A 420 11.26 5.94 13.02
CA PHE A 420 12.12 4.95 12.40
C PHE A 420 12.18 5.28 10.90
N ASP A 421 13.28 5.91 10.50
CA ASP A 421 13.52 6.40 9.15
C ASP A 421 14.10 5.31 8.25
N GLY A 422 13.76 5.33 6.96
CA GLY A 422 14.10 4.23 6.05
C GLY A 422 13.21 2.99 6.23
N THR A 423 11.97 3.16 6.69
CA THR A 423 10.96 2.10 6.70
C THR A 423 10.30 2.02 5.31
N THR A 424 10.92 1.26 4.41
CA THR A 424 10.38 0.96 3.06
C THR A 424 9.79 -0.45 3.01
N PRO A 425 8.91 -0.76 2.03
CA PRO A 425 8.41 -2.12 1.82
C PRO A 425 9.53 -3.18 1.73
N GLU A 426 10.67 -2.92 1.09
CA GLU A 426 11.77 -3.89 1.03
C GLU A 426 12.47 -4.09 2.38
N VAL A 427 12.60 -3.04 3.18
CA VAL A 427 13.18 -3.13 4.53
C VAL A 427 12.27 -3.98 5.41
N TYR A 428 10.95 -3.73 5.38
CA TYR A 428 9.97 -4.56 6.05
C TYR A 428 10.01 -6.02 5.56
N GLY A 429 10.04 -6.22 4.24
CA GLY A 429 10.08 -7.56 3.65
C GLY A 429 11.30 -8.36 4.06
N ARG A 430 12.48 -7.74 4.20
CA ARG A 430 13.69 -8.41 4.70
C ARG A 430 13.53 -8.88 6.13
N TRP A 431 12.87 -8.09 6.98
CA TRP A 431 12.61 -8.49 8.35
C TRP A 431 11.57 -9.60 8.43
N LEU A 432 10.47 -9.47 7.69
CA LEU A 432 9.42 -10.49 7.62
C LEU A 432 9.96 -11.82 7.05
N ASP A 433 10.80 -11.78 6.01
CA ASP A 433 11.42 -12.97 5.42
C ASP A 433 12.29 -13.71 6.43
N TYR A 434 13.10 -13.00 7.21
CA TYR A 434 13.81 -13.58 8.33
C TYR A 434 12.86 -14.20 9.35
N ALA A 435 11.83 -13.47 9.79
CA ALA A 435 10.88 -13.97 10.79
C ALA A 435 10.16 -15.24 10.31
N VAL A 436 9.75 -15.29 9.05
CA VAL A 436 9.11 -16.46 8.43
C VAL A 436 10.06 -17.64 8.34
N LYS A 437 11.32 -17.43 7.93
CA LYS A 437 12.34 -18.50 7.84
C LYS A 437 12.67 -19.06 9.21
N ASP A 438 12.95 -18.20 10.17
CA ASP A 438 13.24 -18.58 11.55
C ASP A 438 12.07 -19.35 12.19
N THR A 439 10.83 -18.89 11.99
CA THR A 439 9.63 -19.61 12.47
C THR A 439 9.51 -20.99 11.82
N LYS A 440 9.82 -21.15 10.52
CA LYS A 440 9.80 -22.46 9.84
C LYS A 440 10.86 -23.41 10.39
N GLU A 441 12.03 -22.89 10.75
CA GLU A 441 13.13 -23.67 11.30
C GLU A 441 12.84 -24.13 12.73
N LYS A 442 12.25 -23.26 13.56
CA LYS A 442 12.07 -23.51 15.01
C LYS A 442 10.75 -24.18 15.39
N PHE A 443 9.70 -23.99 14.60
CA PHE A 443 8.35 -24.47 14.93
C PHE A 443 7.76 -25.38 13.85
N ALA A 444 6.76 -26.16 14.23
CA ALA A 444 6.03 -27.07 13.35
C ALA A 444 4.52 -26.96 13.59
N GLY A 445 3.72 -27.37 12.60
CA GLY A 445 2.26 -27.35 12.70
C GLY A 445 1.69 -25.96 13.01
N ASP A 446 0.68 -25.92 13.88
CA ASP A 446 -0.05 -24.69 14.22
C ASP A 446 0.80 -23.65 14.98
N GLU A 447 1.97 -24.03 15.49
CA GLU A 447 2.88 -23.11 16.21
C GLU A 447 3.70 -22.23 15.27
N ARG A 448 3.58 -22.41 13.95
CA ARG A 448 4.22 -21.55 12.96
C ARG A 448 3.51 -20.20 12.82
N LEU A 449 3.58 -19.41 13.88
CA LEU A 449 2.98 -18.08 13.96
C LEU A 449 4.06 -16.99 13.81
N VAL A 450 3.70 -15.95 13.06
CA VAL A 450 4.44 -14.68 13.01
C VAL A 450 3.43 -13.57 13.24
N PHE A 451 3.74 -12.64 14.14
CA PHE A 451 2.89 -11.49 14.41
C PHE A 451 3.36 -10.26 13.62
N VAL A 452 2.42 -9.40 13.24
CA VAL A 452 2.72 -8.08 12.66
C VAL A 452 2.05 -7.00 13.51
N ASN A 453 2.83 -6.11 14.11
CA ASN A 453 2.31 -4.86 14.65
C ASN A 453 2.38 -3.78 13.55
N ALA A 454 1.30 -3.42 12.87
CA ALA A 454 -0.09 -3.82 13.05
C ALA A 454 -0.80 -3.93 11.70
N TRP A 455 -2.07 -4.35 11.73
CA TRP A 455 -2.99 -4.05 10.64
C TRP A 455 -3.19 -2.54 10.50
N ASN A 456 -3.65 -1.89 11.58
CA ASN A 456 -4.20 -0.53 11.55
C ASN A 456 -3.75 0.38 12.72
N GLU A 457 -2.51 0.33 13.17
CA GLU A 457 -1.96 1.29 14.16
C GLU A 457 -1.51 2.59 13.48
N TRP A 458 -2.47 3.42 13.03
CA TRP A 458 -2.17 4.58 12.20
C TRP A 458 -1.42 5.69 12.94
N ALA A 459 -1.76 5.96 14.21
CA ALA A 459 -1.12 7.03 14.97
C ALA A 459 0.26 6.66 15.55
N GLU A 460 0.64 5.38 15.49
CA GLU A 460 2.01 4.89 15.66
C GLU A 460 2.72 4.66 14.33
N GLY A 461 2.04 4.91 13.22
CA GLY A 461 2.60 4.73 11.89
C GLY A 461 2.95 3.29 11.55
N ALA A 462 2.44 2.30 12.30
CA ALA A 462 2.81 0.88 12.20
C ALA A 462 1.84 0.06 11.32
N MET A 463 0.98 0.71 10.54
CA MET A 463 -0.05 0.08 9.72
C MET A 463 0.49 -0.70 8.50
N LEU A 464 -0.09 -1.88 8.27
CA LEU A 464 -0.08 -2.61 7.01
C LEU A 464 -1.11 -2.07 6.01
N GLU A 465 -2.18 -1.43 6.50
CA GLU A 465 -3.23 -0.89 5.64
C GLU A 465 -2.66 0.06 4.54
N PRO A 466 -3.24 0.03 3.32
CA PRO A 466 -2.76 0.85 2.22
C PRO A 466 -2.83 2.36 2.49
N ASP A 467 -1.73 3.06 2.21
CA ASP A 467 -1.63 4.51 2.37
C ASP A 467 -1.34 5.24 1.05
N ARG A 468 -1.35 6.58 1.11
CA ARG A 468 -1.14 7.45 -0.06
C ARG A 468 0.25 7.37 -0.69
N ARG A 469 1.28 6.89 0.02
CA ARG A 469 2.67 6.92 -0.47
C ARG A 469 3.13 5.58 -1.02
N TYR A 470 2.73 4.48 -0.39
CA TYR A 470 3.15 3.14 -0.78
C TYR A 470 2.02 2.32 -1.37
N GLY A 471 0.78 2.80 -1.31
CA GLY A 471 -0.38 2.05 -1.77
C GLY A 471 -0.41 0.67 -1.12
N TYR A 472 -0.46 -0.38 -1.93
CA TYR A 472 -0.51 -1.77 -1.47
C TYR A 472 0.87 -2.41 -1.27
N ALA A 473 1.98 -1.68 -1.49
CA ALA A 473 3.31 -2.29 -1.58
C ALA A 473 3.74 -3.08 -0.32
N TYR A 474 3.31 -2.66 0.88
CA TYR A 474 3.55 -3.42 2.11
C TYR A 474 2.84 -4.77 2.10
N LEU A 475 1.58 -4.80 1.65
CA LEU A 475 0.80 -6.02 1.50
C LEU A 475 1.37 -6.91 0.38
N ASP A 476 1.75 -6.32 -0.76
CA ASP A 476 2.42 -7.03 -1.87
C ASP A 476 3.69 -7.73 -1.39
N VAL A 477 4.51 -7.04 -0.60
CA VAL A 477 5.72 -7.59 -0.01
C VAL A 477 5.39 -8.70 0.99
N THR A 478 4.39 -8.52 1.86
CA THR A 478 3.93 -9.59 2.76
C THR A 478 3.60 -10.85 1.97
N ARG A 479 2.80 -10.73 0.91
CA ARG A 479 2.42 -11.84 0.04
C ARG A 479 3.65 -12.47 -0.64
N ALA A 480 4.55 -11.65 -1.17
CA ALA A 480 5.77 -12.14 -1.81
C ALA A 480 6.66 -12.93 -0.83
N VAL A 481 6.77 -12.50 0.42
CA VAL A 481 7.53 -13.23 1.45
C VAL A 481 6.88 -14.58 1.75
N LEU A 482 5.56 -14.60 1.95
CA LEU A 482 4.83 -15.83 2.27
C LEU A 482 4.88 -16.85 1.13
N ASP A 483 4.88 -16.37 -0.12
CA ASP A 483 5.04 -17.19 -1.32
C ASP A 483 6.50 -17.62 -1.58
N GLY A 484 7.47 -17.14 -0.79
CA GLY A 484 8.89 -17.39 -1.02
C GLY A 484 9.46 -16.69 -2.27
N ARG A 485 8.76 -15.67 -2.79
CA ARG A 485 9.15 -14.86 -3.96
C ARG A 485 9.88 -13.57 -3.57
N PHE A 486 9.90 -13.22 -2.28
CA PHE A 486 10.62 -12.06 -1.79
C PHE A 486 12.14 -12.23 -2.00
N GLY A 487 12.78 -11.20 -2.55
CA GLY A 487 14.21 -11.26 -2.94
C GLY A 487 14.48 -12.05 -4.23
N ALA A 488 13.60 -12.96 -4.66
CA ALA A 488 13.67 -13.60 -5.98
C ALA A 488 13.30 -12.61 -7.12
N ALA A 489 12.52 -11.58 -6.79
CA ALA A 489 11.99 -10.58 -7.72
C ALA A 489 12.99 -9.52 -8.23
N ALA A 490 14.30 -9.64 -7.97
CA ALA A 490 15.29 -8.89 -8.74
C ALA A 490 15.58 -9.53 -10.12
N ALA A 491 15.10 -10.75 -10.37
CA ALA A 491 15.37 -11.48 -11.60
C ALA A 491 14.18 -11.58 -12.58
N GLU A 492 12.92 -11.34 -12.16
CA GLU A 492 11.75 -11.65 -13.02
C GLU A 492 10.55 -10.69 -12.91
N THR A 493 10.73 -9.40 -12.64
CA THR A 493 9.74 -8.42 -13.11
C THR A 493 10.05 -8.10 -14.58
N PRO A 494 9.12 -8.38 -15.53
CA PRO A 494 9.23 -7.88 -16.89
C PRO A 494 9.63 -6.41 -16.90
N PRO A 495 10.67 -6.00 -17.66
CA PRO A 495 10.97 -4.58 -17.79
C PRO A 495 9.76 -3.85 -18.38
N VAL A 496 9.56 -2.61 -17.95
CA VAL A 496 8.55 -1.69 -18.49
C VAL A 496 9.18 -0.91 -19.62
N GLY A 497 8.54 -0.94 -20.80
CA GLY A 497 9.00 -0.21 -21.97
C GLY A 497 8.40 1.20 -22.03
N ILE A 498 9.16 2.18 -22.50
CA ILE A 498 8.61 3.47 -22.94
C ILE A 498 8.61 3.46 -24.47
N ALA A 499 7.44 3.27 -25.08
CA ALA A 499 7.29 3.21 -26.52
C ALA A 499 6.92 4.58 -27.10
N VAL A 500 7.71 5.09 -28.04
CA VAL A 500 7.46 6.38 -28.71
C VAL A 500 7.04 6.12 -30.14
N LEU A 501 5.84 6.58 -30.49
CA LEU A 501 5.38 6.55 -31.87
C LEU A 501 5.81 7.85 -32.55
N THR A 502 6.81 7.80 -33.43
CA THR A 502 7.37 9.00 -34.06
C THR A 502 6.40 9.65 -35.07
N GLY A 503 6.82 10.76 -35.69
CA GLY A 503 6.00 11.53 -36.64
C GLY A 503 5.28 12.76 -36.04
N GLY A 504 5.41 13.01 -34.74
CA GLY A 504 4.93 14.23 -34.08
C GLY A 504 6.06 14.96 -33.34
N ARG A 505 5.96 16.29 -33.24
CA ARG A 505 6.90 17.10 -32.43
C ARG A 505 6.76 16.74 -30.94
N ASN A 506 7.84 16.91 -30.18
CA ASN A 506 7.96 16.74 -28.72
C ASN A 506 7.69 15.34 -28.13
N ARG A 507 7.29 14.35 -28.92
CA ARG A 507 7.06 12.97 -28.42
C ARG A 507 8.32 12.34 -27.82
N ILE A 508 9.47 12.51 -28.49
CA ILE A 508 10.75 11.99 -27.99
C ILE A 508 11.16 12.71 -26.70
N ALA A 509 11.02 14.03 -26.64
CA ALA A 509 11.32 14.81 -25.42
C ALA A 509 10.47 14.34 -24.23
N LYS A 510 9.15 14.16 -24.43
CA LYS A 510 8.25 13.62 -23.39
C LYS A 510 8.63 12.20 -22.96
N ALA A 511 9.06 11.36 -23.90
CA ALA A 511 9.49 10.01 -23.57
C ALA A 511 10.82 9.96 -22.80
N VAL A 512 11.74 10.89 -23.10
CA VAL A 512 12.97 11.08 -22.32
C VAL A 512 12.66 11.62 -20.93
N GLU A 513 11.69 12.52 -20.80
CA GLU A 513 11.18 12.95 -19.48
C GLU A 513 10.64 11.77 -18.66
N LEU A 514 9.89 10.85 -19.28
CA LEU A 514 9.44 9.62 -18.63
C LEU A 514 10.61 8.66 -18.28
N LEU A 515 11.60 8.55 -19.17
CA LEU A 515 12.76 7.69 -18.95
C LEU A 515 13.60 8.19 -17.78
N ASN A 516 13.95 9.48 -17.77
CA ASN A 516 14.63 10.15 -16.65
C ASN A 516 13.77 10.13 -15.38
N GLY A 517 12.45 10.16 -15.52
CA GLY A 517 11.50 10.05 -14.41
C GLY A 517 11.40 8.64 -13.79
N GLY A 518 12.03 7.62 -14.39
CA GLY A 518 12.00 6.24 -13.90
C GLY A 518 10.71 5.47 -14.20
N TYR A 519 9.90 5.94 -15.16
CA TYR A 519 8.63 5.30 -15.53
C TYR A 519 8.81 4.02 -16.36
N GLY A 520 10.01 3.77 -16.88
CA GLY A 520 10.34 2.52 -17.55
C GLY A 520 11.85 2.35 -17.68
N GLU A 521 12.29 1.11 -17.89
CA GLU A 521 13.70 0.74 -17.90
C GLU A 521 14.36 0.91 -19.27
N ARG A 522 13.57 1.06 -20.35
CA ARG A 522 14.09 1.15 -21.72
C ARG A 522 13.19 1.97 -22.63
N LEU A 523 13.82 2.86 -23.41
CA LEU A 523 13.14 3.70 -24.39
C LEU A 523 13.18 3.07 -25.79
N LEU A 524 12.00 2.91 -26.39
CA LEU A 524 11.79 2.27 -27.68
C LEU A 524 11.22 3.30 -28.66
N ILE A 525 12.04 3.78 -29.61
CA ILE A 525 11.63 4.83 -30.56
C ILE A 525 11.29 4.17 -31.90
N SER A 526 10.00 4.07 -32.20
CA SER A 526 9.49 3.40 -33.41
C SER A 526 9.25 4.38 -34.55
N GLY A 527 9.62 4.01 -35.78
CA GLY A 527 9.42 4.81 -37.00
C GLY A 527 10.46 5.90 -37.27
N VAL A 528 11.68 5.73 -36.78
CA VAL A 528 12.80 6.64 -37.04
C VAL A 528 13.17 6.59 -38.53
N GLN A 529 13.42 7.76 -39.13
CA GLN A 529 13.84 7.82 -40.52
C GLN A 529 15.18 7.08 -40.71
N PRO A 530 15.32 6.21 -41.73
CA PRO A 530 16.57 5.49 -41.99
C PRO A 530 17.77 6.44 -42.09
N GLY A 531 18.84 6.13 -41.35
CA GLY A 531 20.07 6.94 -41.31
C GLY A 531 20.12 7.97 -40.17
N ILE A 532 19.03 8.21 -39.44
CA ILE A 532 19.06 9.05 -38.22
C ILE A 532 19.50 8.21 -37.03
N GLY A 533 20.75 8.42 -36.58
CA GLY A 533 21.27 7.81 -35.36
C GLY A 533 20.86 8.57 -34.09
N LEU A 534 21.06 7.93 -32.94
CA LEU A 534 20.73 8.49 -31.62
C LEU A 534 21.39 9.86 -31.38
N GLN A 535 22.62 10.06 -31.87
CA GLN A 535 23.40 11.29 -31.76
C GLN A 535 22.66 12.53 -32.30
N VAL A 536 21.90 12.35 -33.39
CA VAL A 536 21.11 13.40 -34.04
C VAL A 536 19.83 13.70 -33.25
N ILE A 537 19.28 12.68 -32.58
CA ILE A 537 18.12 12.87 -31.70
C ILE A 537 18.56 13.61 -30.43
N THR A 538 19.71 13.27 -29.87
CA THR A 538 20.27 13.87 -28.65
C THR A 538 20.93 15.23 -28.87
N SER A 539 21.13 15.68 -30.11
CA SER A 539 21.66 17.02 -30.38
C SER A 539 20.63 18.12 -30.23
N ARG A 540 19.36 17.78 -29.98
CA ARG A 540 18.30 18.76 -29.70
C ARG A 540 18.39 19.25 -28.26
N GLU A 541 18.28 20.55 -28.06
CA GLU A 541 18.40 21.18 -26.73
C GLU A 541 17.33 20.74 -25.72
N ASP A 542 16.17 20.31 -26.20
CA ASP A 542 15.04 19.83 -25.39
C ASP A 542 15.16 18.35 -24.97
N ILE A 543 16.23 17.66 -25.37
CA ILE A 543 16.49 16.26 -25.05
C ILE A 543 17.78 16.16 -24.25
N ARG A 544 17.65 15.82 -22.96
CA ARG A 544 18.79 15.56 -22.07
C ARG A 544 18.67 14.16 -21.50
N LEU A 545 19.51 13.25 -21.98
CA LEU A 545 19.58 11.88 -21.46
C LEU A 545 20.50 11.83 -20.24
N GLU A 546 20.13 11.04 -19.25
CA GLU A 546 21.06 10.65 -18.20
C GLU A 546 21.99 9.54 -18.73
N SER A 547 23.30 9.68 -18.48
CA SER A 547 24.34 8.85 -19.10
C SER A 547 24.30 7.41 -18.55
N SER A 548 23.54 6.52 -19.20
CA SER A 548 23.62 5.03 -19.16
C SER A 548 22.30 4.31 -19.53
N GLN A 549 21.22 5.03 -19.81
CA GLN A 549 19.90 4.42 -20.05
C GLN A 549 19.79 3.75 -21.43
N PRO A 550 19.16 2.56 -21.54
CA PRO A 550 19.08 1.82 -22.80
C PRO A 550 18.00 2.39 -23.74
N ILE A 551 18.39 2.63 -25.00
CA ILE A 551 17.54 3.19 -26.05
C ILE A 551 17.65 2.33 -27.32
N ASP A 552 16.51 1.97 -27.90
CA ASP A 552 16.41 1.24 -29.16
C ASP A 552 15.70 2.12 -30.21
N LEU A 553 16.23 2.10 -31.45
CA LEU A 553 15.66 2.82 -32.59
C LEU A 553 15.13 1.80 -33.61
N GLY A 554 13.83 1.90 -33.94
CA GLY A 554 13.17 1.14 -35.00
C GLY A 554 13.01 1.97 -36.25
N TYR A 555 13.37 1.40 -37.41
CA TYR A 555 13.41 2.09 -38.70
C TYR A 555 12.42 1.51 -39.73
N ARG A 556 11.67 0.46 -39.39
CA ARG A 556 10.79 -0.28 -40.31
C ARG A 556 9.36 0.26 -40.30
N ALA A 557 8.92 0.86 -39.20
CA ALA A 557 7.56 1.39 -39.10
C ALA A 557 7.35 2.62 -40.00
N THR A 558 6.48 2.50 -41.01
CA THR A 558 6.04 3.62 -41.87
C THR A 558 4.63 4.11 -41.55
N ASP A 559 3.90 3.36 -40.73
CA ASP A 559 2.52 3.63 -40.30
C ASP A 559 2.25 3.10 -38.88
N THR A 560 1.03 3.28 -38.37
CA THR A 560 0.69 2.93 -36.97
C THR A 560 0.65 1.43 -36.73
N VAL A 561 0.32 0.61 -37.73
CA VAL A 561 0.36 -0.86 -37.65
C VAL A 561 1.81 -1.31 -37.53
N GLY A 562 2.70 -0.78 -38.37
CA GLY A 562 4.14 -1.01 -38.31
C GLY A 562 4.74 -0.60 -36.97
N ASN A 563 4.27 0.52 -36.40
CA ASN A 563 4.66 0.92 -35.05
C ASN A 563 4.27 -0.12 -34.00
N ALA A 564 3.04 -0.63 -34.04
CA ALA A 564 2.57 -1.64 -33.10
C ALA A 564 3.38 -2.96 -33.21
N ARG A 565 3.70 -3.39 -34.43
CA ARG A 565 4.55 -4.56 -34.69
C ARG A 565 5.97 -4.39 -34.18
N GLU A 566 6.59 -3.21 -34.38
CA GLU A 566 7.92 -2.94 -33.82
C GLU A 566 7.91 -2.99 -32.29
N VAL A 567 6.88 -2.41 -31.64
CA VAL A 567 6.72 -2.49 -30.18
C VAL A 567 6.55 -3.93 -29.70
N ARG A 568 5.77 -4.75 -30.42
CA ARG A 568 5.59 -6.18 -30.13
C ARG A 568 6.88 -6.97 -30.26
N GLU A 569 7.70 -6.70 -31.28
CA GLU A 569 9.00 -7.35 -31.43
C GLU A 569 9.92 -7.03 -30.24
N TRP A 570 9.94 -5.79 -29.77
CA TRP A 570 10.67 -5.41 -28.55
C TRP A 570 10.07 -6.02 -27.29
N ALA A 571 8.74 -6.13 -27.21
CA ALA A 571 8.05 -6.82 -26.11
C ALA A 571 8.55 -8.27 -25.97
N GLY A 572 8.60 -9.01 -27.07
CA GLY A 572 9.13 -10.38 -27.10
C GLY A 572 10.63 -10.43 -26.82
N LYS A 573 11.42 -9.55 -27.43
CA LYS A 573 12.89 -9.51 -27.28
C LYS A 573 13.33 -9.24 -25.84
N TYR A 574 12.62 -8.35 -25.14
CA TYR A 574 12.97 -7.90 -23.80
C TYR A 574 12.07 -8.45 -22.70
N GLY A 575 11.12 -9.33 -23.05
CA GLY A 575 10.19 -9.93 -22.09
C GLY A 575 9.27 -8.91 -21.42
N MET A 576 8.97 -7.79 -22.06
CA MET A 576 8.16 -6.69 -21.51
C MET A 576 6.66 -7.03 -21.62
N LYS A 577 5.90 -6.69 -20.57
CA LYS A 577 4.44 -6.86 -20.54
C LYS A 577 3.69 -5.56 -20.23
N GLU A 578 4.40 -4.47 -19.98
CA GLU A 578 3.82 -3.18 -19.63
C GLU A 578 4.58 -2.06 -20.35
N PHE A 579 3.83 -1.07 -20.85
CA PHE A 579 4.39 0.02 -21.63
C PHE A 579 3.76 1.37 -21.30
N TYR A 580 4.59 2.41 -21.26
CA TYR A 580 4.16 3.80 -21.43
C TYR A 580 4.28 4.19 -22.90
N VAL A 581 3.15 4.43 -23.55
CA VAL A 581 3.08 4.74 -24.99
C VAL A 581 2.95 6.25 -25.17
N VAL A 582 3.99 6.88 -25.69
CA VAL A 582 4.05 8.33 -25.93
C VAL A 582 3.66 8.65 -27.37
N THR A 583 2.57 9.40 -27.52
CA THR A 583 2.04 9.83 -28.81
C THR A 583 1.26 11.15 -28.67
N SER A 584 0.77 11.75 -29.74
CA SER A 584 -0.07 12.96 -29.64
C SER A 584 -1.50 12.60 -29.23
N PHE A 585 -2.18 13.47 -28.48
CA PHE A 585 -3.53 13.21 -27.96
C PHE A 585 -4.54 12.73 -29.02
N TYR A 586 -4.49 13.31 -30.22
CA TYR A 586 -5.40 12.96 -31.34
C TYR A 586 -5.08 11.60 -31.97
N HIS A 587 -3.87 11.09 -31.73
CA HIS A 587 -3.39 9.81 -32.25
C HIS A 587 -3.61 8.65 -31.27
N ILE A 588 -3.86 8.94 -29.98
CA ILE A 588 -4.09 7.93 -28.92
C ILE A 588 -5.20 6.95 -29.29
N PRO A 589 -6.43 7.36 -29.71
CA PRO A 589 -7.52 6.42 -29.93
C PRO A 589 -7.20 5.36 -30.99
N ARG A 590 -6.52 5.75 -32.07
CA ARG A 590 -6.09 4.84 -33.13
C ARG A 590 -4.91 3.97 -32.70
N SER A 591 -3.91 4.56 -32.05
CA SER A 591 -2.73 3.83 -31.56
C SER A 591 -3.12 2.76 -30.54
N ARG A 592 -4.12 3.04 -29.70
CA ARG A 592 -4.65 2.12 -28.71
C ARG A 592 -5.22 0.85 -29.35
N LEU A 593 -6.12 1.00 -30.32
CA LEU A 593 -6.71 -0.15 -31.01
C LEU A 593 -5.64 -1.05 -31.64
N GLU A 594 -4.66 -0.45 -32.32
CA GLU A 594 -3.58 -1.17 -33.01
C GLU A 594 -2.67 -1.92 -32.02
N LEU A 595 -2.26 -1.26 -30.93
CA LEU A 595 -1.37 -1.85 -29.92
C LEU A 595 -2.06 -2.91 -29.06
N GLU A 596 -3.31 -2.67 -28.64
CA GLU A 596 -4.10 -3.64 -27.87
C GLU A 596 -4.48 -4.85 -28.73
N HIS A 597 -4.69 -4.67 -30.04
CA HIS A 597 -4.91 -5.79 -30.96
C HIS A 597 -3.64 -6.63 -31.17
N GLU A 598 -2.49 -5.99 -31.42
CA GLU A 598 -1.21 -6.70 -31.62
C GLU A 598 -0.67 -7.32 -30.33
N MET A 599 -1.02 -6.78 -29.15
CA MET A 599 -0.54 -7.23 -27.84
C MET A 599 -1.67 -7.20 -26.78
N PRO A 600 -2.67 -8.09 -26.85
CA PRO A 600 -3.84 -8.06 -25.95
C PRO A 600 -3.51 -8.34 -24.49
N GLU A 601 -2.40 -9.03 -24.22
CA GLU A 601 -1.93 -9.39 -22.88
C GLU A 601 -1.05 -8.32 -22.23
N ALA A 602 -0.72 -7.24 -22.95
CA ALA A 602 0.18 -6.20 -22.47
C ALA A 602 -0.60 -5.00 -21.89
N VAL A 603 -0.11 -4.47 -20.77
CA VAL A 603 -0.68 -3.28 -20.12
C VAL A 603 -0.14 -2.01 -20.80
N MET A 604 -1.02 -1.15 -21.29
CA MET A 604 -0.65 0.04 -22.07
C MET A 604 -1.12 1.33 -21.41
N HIS A 605 -0.17 2.18 -21.01
CA HIS A 605 -0.43 3.51 -20.45
C HIS A 605 -0.16 4.59 -21.51
N PHE A 606 -1.19 5.23 -22.02
CA PHE A 606 -1.03 6.25 -23.07
C PHE A 606 -0.72 7.63 -22.48
N VAL A 607 0.40 8.21 -22.91
CA VAL A 607 0.85 9.55 -22.51
C VAL A 607 0.80 10.48 -23.71
N ALA A 608 0.01 11.54 -23.60
CA ALA A 608 -0.08 12.58 -24.62
C ALA A 608 1.13 13.51 -24.55
N ALA A 609 1.85 13.63 -25.67
CA ALA A 609 2.88 14.65 -25.86
C ALA A 609 2.29 15.93 -26.44
N ASP A 610 2.80 17.06 -25.96
CA ASP A 610 2.39 18.39 -26.42
C ASP A 610 2.64 18.57 -27.91
N THR A 611 1.68 19.20 -28.59
CA THR A 611 1.72 19.35 -30.03
C THR A 611 1.34 20.77 -30.45
N PRO A 612 2.21 21.49 -31.18
CA PRO A 612 1.89 22.83 -31.67
C PRO A 612 0.95 22.81 -32.88
N ASN A 613 0.62 21.63 -33.41
CA ASN A 613 -0.11 21.48 -34.67
C ASN A 613 -1.63 21.61 -34.50
N VAL A 614 -2.14 21.44 -33.28
CA VAL A 614 -3.58 21.44 -32.98
C VAL A 614 -3.82 22.26 -31.73
N SER A 615 -4.60 23.33 -31.86
CA SER A 615 -4.97 24.19 -30.72
C SER A 615 -5.80 23.41 -29.68
N PRO A 616 -5.67 23.69 -28.37
CA PRO A 616 -6.56 23.16 -27.34
C PRO A 616 -8.04 23.43 -27.62
N GLU A 617 -8.34 24.57 -28.27
CA GLU A 617 -9.69 24.93 -28.74
C GLU A 617 -9.87 24.61 -30.24
N TRP A 618 -9.42 23.44 -30.68
CA TRP A 618 -9.37 23.08 -32.10
C TRP A 618 -10.71 23.18 -32.84
N TRP A 619 -11.85 23.06 -32.15
CA TRP A 619 -13.18 23.21 -32.74
C TRP A 619 -13.51 24.65 -33.16
N LYS A 620 -12.78 25.65 -32.64
CA LYS A 620 -12.91 27.06 -33.05
C LYS A 620 -12.06 27.40 -34.28
N ASN A 621 -11.13 26.52 -34.66
CA ASN A 621 -10.20 26.77 -35.77
C ASN A 621 -10.44 25.76 -36.89
N TRP A 622 -10.85 26.24 -38.06
CA TRP A 622 -11.17 25.39 -39.21
C TRP A 622 -10.03 24.46 -39.65
N ARG A 623 -8.76 24.91 -39.55
CA ARG A 623 -7.59 24.10 -39.90
C ARG A 623 -7.40 22.95 -38.91
N SER A 624 -7.52 23.23 -37.62
CA SER A 624 -7.43 22.22 -36.54
C SER A 624 -8.62 21.25 -36.59
N PHE A 625 -9.83 21.75 -36.83
CA PHE A 625 -11.03 20.95 -37.03
C PHE A 625 -10.88 19.96 -38.19
N ARG A 626 -10.42 20.43 -39.36
CA ARG A 626 -10.21 19.56 -40.53
C ARG A 626 -9.15 18.49 -40.26
N PHE A 627 -8.11 18.83 -39.50
CA PHE A 627 -7.08 17.88 -39.08
C PHE A 627 -7.65 16.80 -38.15
N MET A 628 -8.43 17.19 -37.16
CA MET A 628 -9.10 16.28 -36.23
C MET A 628 -10.11 15.36 -36.94
N ALA A 629 -10.87 15.90 -37.90
CA ALA A 629 -11.79 15.11 -38.74
C ALA A 629 -11.06 14.05 -39.57
N ALA A 630 -9.87 14.37 -40.09
CA ALA A 630 -9.04 13.41 -40.82
C ALA A 630 -8.51 12.30 -39.88
N GLU A 631 -8.03 12.64 -38.68
CA GLU A 631 -7.58 11.64 -37.69
C GLU A 631 -8.73 10.76 -37.22
N TYR A 632 -9.93 11.32 -37.02
CA TYR A 632 -11.13 10.55 -36.70
C TYR A 632 -11.50 9.56 -37.82
N THR A 633 -11.39 9.98 -39.08
CA THR A 633 -11.66 9.09 -40.22
C THR A 633 -10.68 7.92 -40.26
N LYS A 634 -9.40 8.16 -39.97
CA LYS A 634 -8.40 7.08 -39.84
C LYS A 634 -8.74 6.13 -38.69
N PHE A 635 -9.16 6.67 -37.55
CA PHE A 635 -9.62 5.87 -36.41
C PHE A 635 -10.81 4.99 -36.77
N LEU A 636 -11.83 5.53 -37.47
CA LEU A 636 -13.00 4.77 -37.89
C LEU A 636 -12.67 3.59 -38.81
N LEU A 637 -11.74 3.80 -39.75
CA LEU A 637 -11.28 2.73 -40.64
C LEU A 637 -10.68 1.56 -39.83
N VAL A 638 -9.82 1.87 -38.86
CA VAL A 638 -9.20 0.88 -37.98
C VAL A 638 -10.22 0.22 -37.05
N TYR A 639 -11.13 1.00 -36.47
CA TYR A 639 -12.19 0.50 -35.60
C TYR A 639 -13.10 -0.49 -36.35
N ALA A 640 -13.49 -0.15 -37.59
CA ALA A 640 -14.29 -1.02 -38.44
C ALA A 640 -13.53 -2.30 -38.82
N GLN A 641 -12.25 -2.19 -39.13
CA GLN A 641 -11.40 -3.34 -39.44
C GLN A 641 -11.40 -4.37 -38.29
N TYR A 642 -11.14 -3.93 -37.06
CA TYR A 642 -11.03 -4.85 -35.92
C TYR A 642 -12.38 -5.31 -35.35
N ASN A 643 -13.37 -4.43 -35.26
CA ASN A 643 -14.62 -4.72 -34.54
C ASN A 643 -15.77 -5.19 -35.44
N LEU A 644 -15.74 -4.86 -36.73
CA LEU A 644 -16.81 -5.24 -37.66
C LEU A 644 -16.40 -6.35 -38.62
N LEU A 645 -15.12 -6.41 -38.99
CA LEU A 645 -14.61 -7.38 -39.96
C LEU A 645 -13.85 -8.56 -39.33
N GLY A 646 -13.51 -8.48 -38.03
CA GLY A 646 -12.85 -9.57 -37.30
C GLY A 646 -11.46 -9.93 -37.84
N LEU A 647 -10.85 -9.02 -38.60
CA LEU A 647 -9.44 -9.04 -39.00
C LEU A 647 -8.60 -8.56 -37.82
#